data_AF-A0A3S9UV12-F1
#
_entry.id   AF-A0A3S9UV12-F1
#
_cell.length_a   1.000
_cell.length_b   1.000
_cell.length_c   1.000
_cell.angle_alpha   90.00
_cell.angle_beta   90.00
_cell.angle_gamma   90.00
#
_symmetry.space_group_name_H-M   'P 1'
#
loop_
_entity.id
_entity.type
_entity.pdbx_description
1 polymer ?
#
loop_
_entity_poly.entity_id
_entity_poly.type
_entity_poly.pdbx_seq_one_letter_code
_entity_poly.pdbx_strand_id
1 'polypeptide(L)'
;MSSYSRMQLLQMVENGQLSPEEALSLIRGNQRMSPDNTQEDPPDAAPSGLAGQIRQILVEGVATLLKVPAAKIDLDTGWSSFGFDSISFTGFQSYLAEKLKVDLSMNVFLEYGTINELGEHLLEQTPSLPAATADLAPAYAHEAAGTAESPRVVGSQVAYSAGNVRQTALDKSMWQKTDSSEKADTVPVRGPEVGQNHLRLISSSDQFFTRFWQELGSQKAFTGSYRSYSLEELEEDRHKYIQLLVGTSSGKSMEVVVSGKGSPLVLVGGVGMASPMVLKQFEHFSQKHKVICIHNPGCGLSEDIEDYTLEGRARIIAEVLDGLGVKEPVDFIGFSWGGLLGQTFSVMYPKRISRLVLVSSIYEIVNENPKMNADEAMRLDLEAVPGGEDYSELMECGKSIDQRIFTKYMEYYLPGNQKSYSTMNILRQIQAPVLIVFGRNDTIINTRQSKVMGATIPGAAMLELEDAAHFLFMTHHKQLNLAVEDFLVGNTKPHFFSLKECRAQMLEFERCRLAELQIAGLEEYDGLEERLNNLCTSYAFRFLKDSGIDVSAGAIHDRNEWAMRLRLPAAYTRLLDCMIDMLAEDRIVKLMDSRVKFVADESTVPDPKVLYEACLESYPEFKGMLSFLDYCVGKYQDALTGKIPPVSVLFPKGSSDALEQSNRDTVEHGRERVYAGVVHDTLSLLIDAGEGAEINILEVGGGTGLLTRQLLPLAARANVNYWFTDIGEYFIGKARQNPEFASLNFKTFDITKDPEAQGFTSGSFDAVLGLNVVHATKDIQGTVDNLKPLLAPGGIMMLIEACKRQRWVDMVWGLAEGWWVFEDLHLRQKSPIIDPYAWEKVLAASDFREFHVFPEKDNQRFTADCVIAAAQYR
;
A
#
# COMPACT_ATOMS: atom_id res chain seq x y z
N MET A 1 14.98 -14.61 53.46
CA MET A 1 16.12 -14.38 52.54
C MET A 1 15.56 -13.57 51.38
N SER A 2 16.11 -12.39 51.10
CA SER A 2 15.54 -11.38 50.21
C SER A 2 15.46 -11.89 48.76
N SER A 3 14.29 -11.77 48.14
CA SER A 3 14.08 -12.11 46.73
C SER A 3 14.85 -11.14 45.83
N TYR A 4 15.85 -11.64 45.11
CA TYR A 4 16.53 -10.89 44.05
C TYR A 4 15.54 -10.59 42.94
N SER A 5 15.52 -9.34 42.44
CA SER A 5 14.70 -8.97 41.29
C SER A 5 15.22 -9.64 40.01
N ARG A 6 14.39 -9.77 38.96
CA ARG A 6 14.84 -10.35 37.67
C ARG A 6 16.06 -9.62 37.08
N MET A 7 16.12 -8.30 37.23
CA MET A 7 17.30 -7.51 36.83
C MET A 7 18.54 -7.84 37.65
N GLN A 8 18.40 -8.04 38.97
CA GLN A 8 19.52 -8.46 39.81
C GLN A 8 20.00 -9.86 39.44
N LEU A 9 19.09 -10.79 39.14
CA LEU A 9 19.43 -12.14 38.68
C LEU A 9 20.13 -12.12 37.30
N LEU A 10 19.67 -11.30 36.37
CA LEU A 10 20.31 -11.08 35.07
C LEU A 10 21.74 -10.52 35.23
N GLN A 11 21.91 -9.52 36.09
CA GLN A 11 23.20 -8.91 36.34
C GLN A 11 24.17 -9.90 37.03
N MET A 12 23.66 -10.80 37.87
CA MET A 12 24.44 -11.89 38.45
C MET A 12 24.83 -12.96 37.42
N VAL A 13 23.98 -13.22 36.42
CA VAL A 13 24.30 -14.12 35.29
C VAL A 13 25.36 -13.50 34.38
N GLU A 14 25.23 -12.23 34.02
CA GLU A 14 26.20 -11.50 33.20
C GLU A 14 27.57 -11.39 33.89
N ASN A 15 27.58 -11.23 35.21
CA ASN A 15 28.81 -11.20 36.01
C ASN A 15 29.36 -12.60 36.35
N GLY A 16 28.76 -13.68 35.84
CA GLY A 16 29.20 -15.05 36.05
C GLY A 16 29.04 -15.56 37.49
N GLN A 17 28.23 -14.89 38.30
CA GLN A 17 27.95 -15.23 39.70
C GLN A 17 26.81 -16.25 39.85
N LEU A 18 25.98 -16.42 38.82
CA LEU A 18 24.94 -17.44 38.71
C LEU A 18 24.91 -18.03 37.30
N SER A 19 24.55 -19.31 37.17
CA SER A 19 24.24 -19.87 35.85
C SER A 19 22.82 -19.47 35.39
N PRO A 20 22.56 -19.40 34.06
CA PRO A 20 21.22 -19.10 33.54
C PRO A 20 20.14 -20.06 34.05
N GLU A 21 20.49 -21.34 34.25
CA GLU A 21 19.56 -22.37 34.76
C GLU A 21 19.21 -22.15 36.25
N GLU A 22 20.17 -21.74 37.08
CA GLU A 22 19.94 -21.40 38.49
C GLU A 22 19.08 -20.13 38.64
N ALA A 23 19.31 -19.13 37.79
CA ALA A 23 18.50 -17.91 37.77
C ALA A 23 17.04 -18.21 37.39
N LEU A 24 16.81 -19.11 36.43
CA LEU A 24 15.48 -19.58 36.03
C LEU A 24 14.78 -20.39 37.14
N SER A 25 15.53 -21.20 37.90
CA SER A 25 15.00 -21.94 39.04
C SER A 25 14.49 -21.00 40.15
N LEU A 26 15.23 -19.93 40.44
CA LEU A 26 14.83 -18.91 41.43
C LEU A 26 13.60 -18.11 40.98
N ILE A 27 13.44 -17.87 39.68
CA ILE A 27 12.24 -17.23 39.11
C ILE A 27 11.01 -18.13 39.22
N ARG A 28 11.18 -19.45 39.03
CA ARG A 28 10.09 -20.44 39.12
C ARG A 28 9.67 -20.76 40.55
N GLY A 29 10.57 -20.61 41.53
CA GLY A 29 10.29 -20.86 42.95
C GLY A 29 9.29 -19.89 43.59
N ASN A 30 9.06 -18.70 43.01
CA ASN A 30 8.18 -17.67 43.58
C ASN A 30 6.69 -17.80 43.20
N GLN A 31 6.30 -18.79 42.39
CA GLN A 31 4.91 -18.92 41.89
C GLN A 31 4.04 -19.97 42.60
N ARG A 32 4.35 -20.37 43.85
CA ARG A 32 3.44 -21.22 44.63
C ARG A 32 3.35 -20.80 46.09
N MET A 33 2.30 -20.05 46.43
CA MET A 33 1.53 -20.22 47.67
C MET A 33 0.15 -19.57 47.50
N SER A 34 -0.88 -20.38 47.28
CA SER A 34 -2.27 -20.05 47.61
C SER A 34 -2.60 -20.71 48.96
N PRO A 35 -3.21 -20.03 49.93
CA PRO A 35 -3.89 -20.69 51.03
C PRO A 35 -5.39 -20.83 50.72
N ASP A 36 -5.87 -22.05 50.90
CA ASP A 36 -7.25 -22.48 50.77
C ASP A 36 -8.13 -22.07 51.97
N ASN A 37 -9.41 -21.81 51.67
CA ASN A 37 -10.61 -21.75 52.54
C ASN A 37 -10.76 -20.68 53.64
N THR A 38 -11.78 -19.81 53.51
CA THR A 38 -13.12 -20.02 54.13
C THR A 38 -14.15 -18.97 53.68
N GLN A 39 -15.40 -19.44 53.52
CA GLN A 39 -16.71 -18.75 53.50
C GLN A 39 -17.23 -18.10 52.21
N GLU A 40 -18.25 -18.76 51.65
CA GLU A 40 -19.27 -18.20 50.76
C GLU A 40 -20.07 -17.08 51.46
N ASP A 41 -20.29 -15.98 50.73
CA ASP A 41 -21.39 -15.03 50.91
C ASP A 41 -21.83 -14.50 49.51
N PRO A 42 -23.09 -14.03 49.34
CA PRO A 42 -23.86 -14.12 48.08
C PRO A 42 -23.53 -13.05 47.00
N PRO A 43 -23.98 -13.26 45.74
CA PRO A 43 -23.64 -12.40 44.62
C PRO A 43 -24.60 -11.19 44.57
N ASP A 44 -24.28 -10.12 45.30
CA ASP A 44 -24.79 -8.75 45.06
C ASP A 44 -24.24 -7.78 46.12
N ALA A 45 -23.06 -7.22 45.86
CA ALA A 45 -22.62 -5.98 46.47
C ALA A 45 -21.70 -5.25 45.48
N ALA A 46 -22.06 -4.01 45.12
CA ALA A 46 -21.16 -3.13 44.38
C ALA A 46 -19.81 -3.04 45.12
N PRO A 47 -18.66 -2.90 44.42
CA PRO A 47 -17.35 -2.98 45.05
C PRO A 47 -17.20 -1.87 46.13
N SER A 48 -17.44 -2.21 47.39
CA SER A 48 -17.43 -1.23 48.47
C SER A 48 -15.99 -1.04 48.97
N GLY A 49 -15.33 0.00 48.46
CA GLY A 49 -13.97 0.38 48.83
C GLY A 49 -13.17 0.90 47.65
N LEU A 50 -12.09 1.62 47.95
CA LEU A 50 -11.22 2.24 46.95
C LEU A 50 -10.65 1.23 45.94
N ALA A 51 -10.30 0.03 46.40
CA ALA A 51 -9.82 -1.08 45.56
C ALA A 51 -10.85 -1.52 44.52
N GLY A 52 -12.11 -1.60 44.93
CA GLY A 52 -13.21 -1.95 44.04
C GLY A 52 -13.47 -0.89 42.98
N GLN A 53 -13.37 0.39 43.35
CA GLN A 53 -13.58 1.51 42.43
C GLN A 53 -12.45 1.64 41.40
N ILE A 54 -11.19 1.46 41.81
CA ILE A 54 -10.05 1.46 40.88
C ILE A 54 -10.14 0.29 39.89
N ARG A 55 -10.48 -0.91 40.38
CA ARG A 55 -10.71 -2.09 39.53
C ARG A 55 -11.82 -1.85 38.50
N GLN A 56 -12.91 -1.21 38.90
CA GLN A 56 -14.01 -0.88 37.99
C GLN A 56 -13.56 0.12 36.91
N ILE A 57 -12.81 1.17 37.27
CA ILE A 57 -12.27 2.15 36.32
C ILE A 57 -11.35 1.46 35.30
N LEU A 58 -10.51 0.53 35.74
CA LEU A 58 -9.64 -0.23 34.84
C LEU A 58 -10.44 -1.09 33.85
N VAL A 59 -11.43 -1.84 34.33
CA VAL A 59 -12.30 -2.66 33.48
C VAL A 59 -13.09 -1.80 32.50
N GLU A 60 -13.62 -0.65 32.94
CA GLU A 60 -14.33 0.30 32.07
C GLU A 60 -13.42 0.89 31.00
N GLY A 61 -12.16 1.21 31.34
CA GLY A 61 -11.17 1.70 30.39
C GLY A 61 -10.84 0.66 29.33
N VAL A 62 -10.59 -0.59 29.73
CA VAL A 62 -10.35 -1.73 28.82
C VAL A 62 -11.57 -1.97 27.93
N ALA A 63 -12.78 -2.02 28.51
CA ALA A 63 -14.03 -2.21 27.77
C ALA A 63 -14.28 -1.11 26.74
N THR A 64 -14.00 0.14 27.11
CA THR A 64 -14.22 1.32 26.24
C THR A 64 -13.22 1.34 25.08
N LEU A 65 -11.94 1.11 25.37
CA LEU A 65 -10.89 1.18 24.36
C LEU A 65 -10.96 0.01 23.37
N LEU A 66 -11.24 -1.19 23.86
CA LEU A 66 -11.27 -2.40 23.04
C LEU A 66 -12.67 -2.77 22.54
N LYS A 67 -13.71 -2.03 22.95
CA LYS A 67 -15.12 -2.28 22.60
C LYS A 67 -15.60 -3.68 22.99
N VAL A 68 -15.05 -4.24 24.07
CA VAL A 68 -15.46 -5.54 24.62
C VAL A 68 -16.41 -5.33 25.81
N PRO A 69 -17.49 -6.10 25.96
CA PRO A 69 -18.37 -5.98 27.13
C PRO A 69 -17.60 -6.22 28.44
N ALA A 70 -17.76 -5.33 29.42
CA ALA A 70 -17.06 -5.39 30.72
C ALA A 70 -17.19 -6.76 31.43
N ALA A 71 -18.34 -7.42 31.29
CA ALA A 71 -18.60 -8.74 31.87
C ALA A 71 -17.77 -9.90 31.26
N LYS A 72 -17.10 -9.67 30.12
CA LYS A 72 -16.24 -10.66 29.44
C LYS A 72 -14.75 -10.43 29.68
N ILE A 73 -14.38 -9.45 30.50
CA ILE A 73 -13.00 -9.11 30.79
C ILE A 73 -12.53 -9.95 31.99
N ASP A 74 -11.54 -10.81 31.74
CA ASP A 74 -10.84 -11.55 32.79
C ASP A 74 -9.73 -10.70 33.42
N LEU A 75 -9.66 -10.65 34.74
CA LEU A 75 -8.81 -9.67 35.41
C LEU A 75 -7.34 -10.07 35.51
N ASP A 76 -7.06 -11.36 35.34
CA ASP A 76 -5.72 -11.94 35.41
C ASP A 76 -5.14 -12.24 34.02
N THR A 77 -5.90 -11.94 32.96
CA THR A 77 -5.42 -12.06 31.58
C THR A 77 -4.45 -10.91 31.25
N GLY A 78 -3.32 -11.25 30.61
CA GLY A 78 -2.30 -10.28 30.24
C GLY A 78 -2.75 -9.28 29.17
N TRP A 79 -2.24 -8.05 29.20
CA TRP A 79 -2.63 -6.96 28.27
C TRP A 79 -2.55 -7.34 26.78
N SER A 80 -1.50 -8.06 26.36
CA SER A 80 -1.32 -8.47 24.96
C SER A 80 -2.43 -9.42 24.49
N SER A 81 -2.94 -10.27 25.37
CA SER A 81 -4.06 -11.17 25.08
C SER A 81 -5.40 -10.44 24.94
N PHE A 82 -5.51 -9.23 25.49
CA PHE A 82 -6.63 -8.33 25.24
C PHE A 82 -6.50 -7.55 23.92
N GLY A 83 -5.36 -7.63 23.24
CA GLY A 83 -5.10 -6.88 22.02
C GLY A 83 -4.59 -5.45 22.27
N PHE A 84 -4.02 -5.18 23.44
CA PHE A 84 -3.33 -3.91 23.67
C PHE A 84 -2.06 -3.80 22.82
N ASP A 85 -2.03 -2.79 21.96
CA ASP A 85 -0.85 -2.33 21.24
C ASP A 85 -0.33 -1.00 21.80
N SER A 86 0.77 -0.47 21.24
CA SER A 86 1.39 0.78 21.70
C SER A 86 0.46 2.00 21.65
N ILE A 87 -0.55 2.00 20.76
CA ILE A 87 -1.53 3.10 20.61
C ILE A 87 -2.63 2.97 21.68
N SER A 88 -3.13 1.76 21.87
CA SER A 88 -4.16 1.41 22.86
C SER A 88 -3.67 1.64 24.29
N PHE A 89 -2.39 1.36 24.54
CA PHE A 89 -1.75 1.72 25.81
C PHE A 89 -1.68 3.24 26.03
N THR A 90 -1.37 4.02 25.01
CA THR A 90 -1.36 5.50 25.11
C THR A 90 -2.77 6.05 25.41
N GLY A 91 -3.80 5.46 24.78
CA GLY A 91 -5.20 5.77 25.06
C GLY A 91 -5.62 5.39 26.48
N PHE A 92 -5.18 4.23 26.97
CA PHE A 92 -5.46 3.76 28.32
C PHE A 92 -4.73 4.55 29.40
N GLN A 93 -3.47 4.91 29.15
CA GLN A 93 -2.71 5.84 29.98
C GLN A 93 -3.43 7.17 30.10
N SER A 94 -3.90 7.75 28.98
CA SER A 94 -4.65 9.01 28.97
C SER A 94 -5.97 8.90 29.74
N TYR A 95 -6.70 7.80 29.55
CA TYR A 95 -7.94 7.50 30.27
C TYR A 95 -7.73 7.41 31.79
N LEU A 96 -6.71 6.66 32.23
CA LEU A 96 -6.39 6.50 33.65
C LEU A 96 -5.85 7.79 34.26
N ALA A 97 -5.01 8.55 33.54
CA ALA A 97 -4.54 9.85 33.98
C ALA A 97 -5.69 10.84 34.17
N GLU A 98 -6.71 10.80 33.31
CA GLU A 98 -7.89 11.64 33.45
C GLU A 98 -8.75 11.23 34.66
N LYS A 99 -9.05 9.93 34.80
CA LYS A 99 -9.99 9.39 35.80
C LYS A 99 -9.42 9.31 37.21
N LEU A 100 -8.15 8.92 37.34
CA LEU A 100 -7.49 8.70 38.62
C LEU A 100 -6.58 9.86 39.03
N LYS A 101 -6.31 10.81 38.12
CA LYS A 101 -5.37 11.94 38.32
C LYS A 101 -3.95 11.48 38.68
N VAL A 102 -3.52 10.37 38.08
CA VAL A 102 -2.18 9.78 38.20
C VAL A 102 -1.37 10.01 36.92
N ASP A 103 -0.05 10.18 37.05
CA ASP A 103 0.86 10.21 35.91
C ASP A 103 1.52 8.84 35.78
N LEU A 104 1.11 8.07 34.76
CA LEU A 104 1.60 6.71 34.53
C LEU A 104 2.57 6.74 33.37
N SER A 105 3.77 6.18 33.53
CA SER A 105 4.68 5.94 32.42
C SER A 105 4.40 4.60 31.76
N MET A 106 4.83 4.41 30.51
CA MET A 106 4.63 3.13 29.82
C MET A 106 5.25 1.92 30.51
N ASN A 107 6.31 2.12 31.29
CA ASN A 107 6.95 1.04 32.03
C ASN A 107 6.01 0.41 33.08
N VAL A 108 5.03 1.17 33.59
CA VAL A 108 4.06 0.67 34.57
C VAL A 108 3.21 -0.45 33.96
N PHE A 109 2.76 -0.30 32.72
CA PHE A 109 1.97 -1.34 32.05
C PHE A 109 2.80 -2.58 31.66
N LEU A 110 4.12 -2.45 31.58
CA LEU A 110 5.05 -3.57 31.34
C LEU A 110 5.39 -4.31 32.64
N GLU A 111 5.45 -3.60 33.76
CA GLU A 111 5.73 -4.16 35.09
C GLU A 111 4.49 -4.81 35.73
N TYR A 112 3.31 -4.25 35.48
CA TYR A 112 2.02 -4.75 35.98
C TYR A 112 1.18 -5.19 34.78
N GLY A 113 1.23 -6.48 34.45
CA GLY A 113 0.80 -7.04 33.17
C GLY A 113 -0.69 -7.37 33.08
N THR A 114 -1.44 -7.24 34.18
CA THR A 114 -2.86 -7.58 34.28
C THR A 114 -3.66 -6.48 34.99
N ILE A 115 -5.00 -6.53 34.90
CA ILE A 115 -5.89 -5.57 35.56
C ILE A 115 -5.75 -5.64 37.08
N ASN A 116 -5.62 -6.84 37.64
CA ASN A 116 -5.42 -7.00 39.09
C ASN A 116 -4.07 -6.43 39.54
N GLU A 117 -2.97 -6.77 38.84
CA GLU A 117 -1.63 -6.27 39.19
C GLU A 117 -1.54 -4.74 39.11
N LEU A 118 -2.12 -4.14 38.06
CA LEU A 118 -2.14 -2.69 37.91
C LEU A 118 -3.08 -2.03 38.93
N GLY A 119 -4.20 -2.68 39.27
CA GLY A 119 -5.11 -2.22 40.31
C GLY A 119 -4.46 -2.14 41.69
N GLU A 120 -3.66 -3.14 42.06
CA GLU A 120 -2.88 -3.14 43.31
C GLU A 120 -1.83 -2.03 43.33
N HIS A 121 -1.10 -1.83 42.22
CA HIS A 121 -0.13 -0.74 42.12
C HIS A 121 -0.78 0.65 42.25
N LEU A 122 -1.92 0.85 41.59
CA LEU A 122 -2.64 2.12 41.62
C LEU A 122 -3.27 2.41 42.99
N LEU A 123 -3.62 1.38 43.75
CA LEU A 123 -4.09 1.52 45.13
C LEU A 123 -3.03 2.10 46.06
N GLU A 124 -1.77 1.73 45.87
CA GLU A 124 -0.66 2.28 46.66
C GLU A 124 -0.38 3.76 46.32
N GLN A 125 -0.66 4.18 45.08
CA GLN A 125 -0.42 5.54 44.61
C GLN A 125 -1.60 6.49 44.75
N THR A 126 -2.82 5.95 44.90
CA THR A 126 -4.06 6.74 44.92
C THR A 126 -4.78 6.52 46.24
N PRO A 127 -4.45 7.27 47.32
CA PRO A 127 -5.07 7.09 48.64
C PRO A 127 -6.54 7.55 48.71
N SER A 128 -7.06 8.24 47.68
CA SER A 128 -8.47 8.62 47.53
C SER A 128 -8.80 8.99 46.07
N LEU A 129 -10.01 8.65 45.59
CA LEU A 129 -10.46 9.04 44.24
C LEU A 129 -10.95 10.50 44.18
N PRO A 130 -10.76 11.22 43.06
CA PRO A 130 -11.38 12.52 42.83
C PRO A 130 -12.90 12.41 42.84
N ALA A 131 -13.60 13.35 43.48
CA ALA A 131 -15.06 13.34 43.56
C ALA A 131 -15.69 13.35 42.15
N ALA A 132 -16.45 12.30 41.82
CA ALA A 132 -17.11 12.16 40.53
C ALA A 132 -18.21 13.21 40.35
N THR A 133 -18.22 13.92 39.22
CA THR A 133 -19.42 14.59 38.70
C THR A 133 -20.43 13.52 38.32
N ALA A 134 -21.41 13.30 39.18
CA ALA A 134 -22.57 12.46 38.91
C ALA A 134 -23.48 13.16 37.89
N ASP A 135 -23.61 12.58 36.69
CA ASP A 135 -24.87 12.47 35.93
C ASP A 135 -24.57 11.99 34.51
N LEU A 136 -24.66 10.68 34.27
CA LEU A 136 -25.07 10.10 32.98
C LEU A 136 -25.63 8.69 33.25
N ALA A 137 -26.96 8.59 33.42
CA ALA A 137 -27.71 7.35 33.24
C ALA A 137 -28.38 7.36 31.85
N PRO A 138 -28.57 6.19 31.19
CA PRO A 138 -29.01 6.11 29.80
C PRO A 138 -30.54 6.09 29.68
N ALA A 139 -31.11 6.79 28.70
CA ALA A 139 -32.51 6.60 28.31
C ALA A 139 -32.73 6.85 26.81
N TYR A 140 -33.00 5.77 26.08
CA TYR A 140 -33.85 5.77 24.89
C TYR A 140 -35.32 5.90 25.33
N ALA A 141 -36.05 6.92 24.90
CA ALA A 141 -37.51 6.93 24.76
C ALA A 141 -37.99 8.12 23.89
N HIS A 142 -39.09 7.88 23.18
CA HIS A 142 -39.73 8.67 22.14
C HIS A 142 -40.37 10.02 22.56
N GLU A 143 -40.46 10.90 21.55
CA GLU A 143 -41.57 11.84 21.20
C GLU A 143 -41.73 13.26 21.81
N ALA A 144 -41.85 14.19 20.86
CA ALA A 144 -42.79 15.31 20.73
C ALA A 144 -42.58 16.66 21.45
N ALA A 145 -42.42 17.68 20.59
CA ALA A 145 -42.97 19.04 20.61
C ALA A 145 -42.96 19.89 21.91
N GLY A 146 -42.30 21.05 21.85
CA GLY A 146 -42.52 22.13 22.82
C GLY A 146 -41.53 23.28 22.70
N THR A 147 -42.04 24.41 22.23
CA THR A 147 -41.45 25.75 22.20
C THR A 147 -41.04 26.28 23.58
N ALA A 148 -39.92 27.02 23.69
CA ALA A 148 -39.85 28.37 24.27
C ALA A 148 -38.41 28.79 24.68
N GLU A 149 -38.04 29.97 24.16
CA GLU A 149 -37.31 31.09 24.79
C GLU A 149 -35.96 30.91 25.52
N SER A 150 -35.00 31.70 25.03
CA SER A 150 -33.71 32.04 25.60
C SER A 150 -33.80 32.83 26.92
N PRO A 151 -32.88 32.61 27.87
CA PRO A 151 -32.50 33.63 28.84
C PRO A 151 -31.21 34.33 28.42
N ARG A 152 -31.31 35.66 28.28
CA ARG A 152 -30.18 36.61 28.43
C ARG A 152 -29.60 36.52 29.85
N VAL A 153 -28.33 36.90 29.99
CA VAL A 153 -27.61 37.52 31.15
C VAL A 153 -26.18 36.96 31.16
N VAL A 154 -25.07 37.66 31.45
CA VAL A 154 -24.67 39.05 31.67
C VAL A 154 -23.13 39.00 31.50
N GLY A 155 -22.55 40.08 30.98
CA GLY A 155 -21.14 40.13 30.63
C GLY A 155 -20.17 39.92 31.80
N SER A 156 -19.04 39.31 31.47
CA SER A 156 -17.77 39.49 32.17
C SER A 156 -16.70 39.81 31.12
N GLN A 157 -16.19 41.04 31.18
CA GLN A 157 -15.01 41.46 30.45
C GLN A 157 -13.78 40.79 31.06
N VAL A 158 -12.96 40.15 30.23
CA VAL A 158 -11.55 39.87 30.57
C VAL A 158 -10.71 40.40 29.42
N ALA A 159 -9.87 41.36 29.75
CA ALA A 159 -9.01 42.09 28.83
C ALA A 159 -7.83 41.22 28.38
N TYR A 160 -7.55 41.22 27.07
CA TYR A 160 -6.26 40.78 26.53
C TYR A 160 -5.41 42.01 26.20
N SER A 161 -4.22 42.06 26.79
CA SER A 161 -3.20 43.08 26.58
C SER A 161 -2.59 42.96 25.17
N ALA A 162 -2.67 44.04 24.40
CA ALA A 162 -2.03 44.18 23.10
C ALA A 162 -0.50 44.29 23.22
N GLY A 163 0.21 43.36 22.59
CA GLY A 163 1.64 43.51 22.26
C GLY A 163 1.80 44.32 20.97
N ASN A 164 2.69 45.30 20.99
CA ASN A 164 2.92 46.28 19.93
C ASN A 164 3.38 45.65 18.60
N VAL A 165 2.51 45.68 17.59
CA VAL A 165 2.87 45.66 16.16
C VAL A 165 2.03 46.74 15.47
N ARG A 166 2.67 47.57 14.62
CA ARG A 166 2.03 48.73 13.98
C ARG A 166 0.80 48.32 13.16
N GLN A 167 -0.38 48.75 13.62
CA GLN A 167 -1.62 48.77 12.84
C GLN A 167 -1.41 49.58 11.55
N THR A 168 -1.65 48.95 10.40
CA THR A 168 -2.05 49.67 9.18
C THR A 168 -3.33 49.03 8.67
N ALA A 169 -4.45 49.72 8.90
CA ALA A 169 -5.70 49.38 8.25
C ALA A 169 -5.54 49.64 6.74
N LEU A 170 -5.94 48.70 5.89
CA LEU A 170 -6.23 48.98 4.48
C LEU A 170 -7.41 49.97 4.45
N ASP A 171 -7.08 51.25 4.32
CA ASP A 171 -8.05 52.31 4.18
C ASP A 171 -8.69 52.25 2.79
N LYS A 172 -9.83 51.54 2.72
CA LYS A 172 -10.67 51.44 1.52
C LYS A 172 -11.51 52.72 1.29
N SER A 173 -11.35 53.78 2.08
CA SER A 173 -12.09 55.04 1.85
C SER A 173 -11.57 55.86 0.67
N MET A 174 -10.37 55.54 0.14
CA MET A 174 -9.82 56.18 -1.06
C MET A 174 -10.53 55.81 -2.37
N TRP A 175 -11.54 54.92 -2.34
CA TRP A 175 -12.30 54.51 -3.52
C TRP A 175 -13.56 55.36 -3.79
N GLN A 176 -13.82 56.42 -3.01
CA GLN A 176 -14.85 57.41 -3.35
C GLN A 176 -14.41 58.85 -3.07
N LYS A 177 -14.56 59.68 -4.11
CA LYS A 177 -14.38 61.13 -4.23
C LYS A 177 -12.94 61.65 -4.17
N THR A 178 -12.44 62.02 -5.34
CA THR A 178 -11.75 63.30 -5.51
C THR A 178 -12.32 64.02 -6.72
N ASP A 179 -12.72 65.26 -6.47
CA ASP A 179 -13.16 66.22 -7.47
C ASP A 179 -11.96 67.08 -7.90
N SER A 180 -12.09 67.70 -9.07
CA SER A 180 -11.25 68.72 -9.71
C SER A 180 -10.11 68.32 -10.68
N SER A 181 -10.49 68.43 -11.96
CA SER A 181 -9.82 69.05 -13.12
C SER A 181 -8.59 68.38 -13.76
N GLU A 182 -8.80 67.67 -14.87
CA GLU A 182 -8.67 68.22 -16.23
C GLU A 182 -9.33 67.26 -17.26
N LYS A 183 -9.83 67.84 -18.35
CA LYS A 183 -10.82 67.27 -19.27
C LYS A 183 -10.32 66.04 -20.04
N ALA A 184 -11.00 64.91 -19.86
CA ALA A 184 -11.26 63.92 -20.91
C ALA A 184 -12.69 63.40 -20.68
N ASP A 185 -13.50 63.36 -21.74
CA ASP A 185 -14.94 63.14 -21.71
C ASP A 185 -15.33 61.86 -20.93
N THR A 186 -15.80 62.04 -19.69
CA THR A 186 -16.36 60.98 -18.85
C THR A 186 -17.88 61.12 -18.84
N VAL A 187 -18.57 60.20 -19.51
CA VAL A 187 -19.97 59.91 -19.23
C VAL A 187 -20.02 59.22 -17.87
N PRO A 188 -20.83 59.69 -16.90
CA PRO A 188 -20.87 59.06 -15.58
C PRO A 188 -21.52 57.69 -15.70
N VAL A 189 -20.73 56.62 -15.49
CA VAL A 189 -21.26 55.27 -15.34
C VAL A 189 -21.99 55.23 -14.00
N ARG A 190 -23.33 55.29 -14.04
CA ARG A 190 -24.19 54.87 -12.93
C ARG A 190 -23.79 53.46 -12.51
N GLY A 191 -23.79 53.18 -11.20
CA GLY A 191 -23.59 51.83 -10.67
C GLY A 191 -24.48 50.82 -11.39
N PRO A 192 -24.00 49.57 -11.59
CA PRO A 192 -24.61 48.67 -12.56
C PRO A 192 -26.04 48.30 -12.16
N GLU A 193 -26.91 48.24 -13.17
CA GLU A 193 -28.21 47.58 -13.07
C GLU A 193 -28.01 46.08 -12.87
N VAL A 194 -28.80 45.49 -11.97
CA VAL A 194 -28.81 44.06 -11.66
C VAL A 194 -29.11 43.26 -12.94
N GLY A 195 -28.20 42.37 -13.36
CA GLY A 195 -28.53 41.33 -14.36
C GLY A 195 -27.56 41.07 -15.51
N GLN A 196 -26.38 41.70 -15.59
CA GLN A 196 -25.36 41.33 -16.58
C GLN A 196 -24.06 40.90 -15.90
N ASN A 197 -23.54 39.72 -16.26
CA ASN A 197 -22.25 39.20 -15.79
C ASN A 197 -21.13 40.04 -16.43
N HIS A 198 -20.42 40.83 -15.64
CA HIS A 198 -19.32 41.66 -16.14
C HIS A 198 -17.99 40.95 -15.83
N LEU A 199 -17.23 40.54 -16.85
CA LEU A 199 -15.85 40.06 -16.71
C LEU A 199 -14.91 41.27 -16.83
N ARG A 200 -14.04 41.50 -15.84
CA ARG A 200 -13.02 42.57 -15.90
C ARG A 200 -11.62 42.00 -16.00
N LEU A 201 -10.92 42.24 -17.11
CA LEU A 201 -9.50 41.86 -17.27
C LEU A 201 -8.60 42.73 -16.39
N ILE A 202 -7.80 42.10 -15.53
CA ILE A 202 -6.85 42.77 -14.62
C ILE A 202 -5.42 42.78 -15.20
N SER A 203 -4.97 41.67 -15.78
CA SER A 203 -3.63 41.52 -16.38
C SER A 203 -3.59 40.34 -17.35
N SER A 204 -2.62 40.35 -18.28
CA SER A 204 -2.53 39.36 -19.34
C SER A 204 -1.10 38.99 -19.82
N SER A 205 -0.05 39.27 -19.04
CA SER A 205 1.33 38.88 -19.43
C SER A 205 2.07 38.00 -18.41
N ASP A 206 2.90 37.07 -18.92
CA ASP A 206 3.66 36.07 -18.15
C ASP A 206 4.61 36.67 -17.09
N GLN A 207 5.17 37.86 -17.35
CA GLN A 207 6.04 38.57 -16.42
C GLN A 207 5.27 39.29 -15.30
N PHE A 208 3.94 39.36 -15.40
CA PHE A 208 3.11 40.13 -14.48
C PHE A 208 2.36 39.29 -13.45
N PHE A 209 2.22 37.97 -13.65
CA PHE A 209 1.44 37.15 -12.72
C PHE A 209 2.03 37.20 -11.31
N THR A 210 3.29 36.83 -11.12
CA THR A 210 3.98 36.94 -9.83
C THR A 210 4.18 38.39 -9.39
N ARG A 211 4.45 39.30 -10.32
CA ARG A 211 4.67 40.72 -10.04
C ARG A 211 3.43 41.42 -9.50
N PHE A 212 2.24 41.11 -10.01
CA PHE A 212 0.96 41.61 -9.48
C PHE A 212 0.82 41.27 -8.00
N TRP A 213 1.10 40.02 -7.63
CA TRP A 213 1.03 39.57 -6.25
C TRP A 213 2.12 40.19 -5.36
N GLN A 214 3.33 40.36 -5.88
CA GLN A 214 4.40 41.11 -5.20
C GLN A 214 4.02 42.59 -4.99
N GLU A 215 3.39 43.23 -5.97
CA GLU A 215 2.94 44.63 -5.89
C GLU A 215 1.75 44.79 -4.92
N LEU A 216 0.79 43.85 -4.93
CA LEU A 216 -0.34 43.79 -4.00
C LEU A 216 0.14 43.63 -2.55
N GLY A 217 1.09 42.72 -2.30
CA GLY A 217 1.72 42.53 -0.98
C GLY A 217 2.50 43.77 -0.49
N SER A 218 3.00 44.61 -1.41
CA SER A 218 3.76 45.83 -1.10
C SER A 218 2.91 47.07 -0.75
N GLN A 219 1.57 46.93 -0.67
CA GLN A 219 0.61 48.03 -0.43
C GLN A 219 0.64 49.17 -1.47
N LYS A 220 1.22 48.96 -2.67
CA LYS A 220 1.10 49.93 -3.76
C LYS A 220 -0.27 49.78 -4.42
N ALA A 221 -0.99 50.88 -4.59
CA ALA A 221 -2.29 50.88 -5.27
C ALA A 221 -2.11 50.39 -6.72
N PHE A 222 -2.78 49.30 -7.08
CA PHE A 222 -2.86 48.85 -8.46
C PHE A 222 -3.72 49.84 -9.28
N THR A 223 -3.12 50.53 -10.23
CA THR A 223 -3.77 51.53 -11.10
C THR A 223 -3.97 50.97 -12.51
N GLY A 224 -4.91 50.02 -12.64
CA GLY A 224 -5.30 49.44 -13.94
C GLY A 224 -6.63 49.99 -14.46
N SER A 225 -6.77 50.07 -15.79
CA SER A 225 -8.06 50.38 -16.44
C SER A 225 -8.89 49.11 -16.61
N TYR A 226 -10.13 49.11 -16.12
CA TYR A 226 -11.06 47.98 -16.25
C TYR A 226 -11.87 48.10 -17.55
N ARG A 227 -11.96 47.01 -18.33
CA ARG A 227 -12.86 46.90 -19.49
C ARG A 227 -13.64 45.59 -19.40
N SER A 228 -14.92 45.63 -19.79
CA SER A 228 -15.76 44.43 -19.89
C SER A 228 -15.37 43.62 -21.12
N TYR A 229 -15.19 42.31 -20.96
CA TYR A 229 -14.95 41.35 -22.03
C TYR A 229 -15.91 40.16 -21.92
N SER A 230 -16.10 39.40 -22.99
CA SER A 230 -16.57 38.00 -22.94
C SER A 230 -15.37 37.07 -22.79
N LEU A 231 -15.59 35.85 -22.26
CA LEU A 231 -14.50 34.88 -22.10
C LEU A 231 -13.94 34.41 -23.44
N GLU A 232 -14.81 34.33 -24.45
CA GLU A 232 -14.48 33.98 -25.84
C GLU A 232 -13.54 35.02 -26.47
N GLU A 233 -13.80 36.32 -26.25
CA GLU A 233 -12.92 37.41 -26.71
C GLU A 233 -11.52 37.35 -26.06
N LEU A 234 -11.42 36.89 -24.81
CA LEU A 234 -10.13 36.81 -24.09
C LEU A 234 -9.32 35.56 -24.49
N GLU A 235 -9.98 34.49 -24.89
CA GLU A 235 -9.35 33.26 -25.38
C GLU A 235 -8.73 33.39 -26.79
N GLU A 236 -9.09 34.44 -27.54
CA GLU A 236 -8.50 34.81 -28.83
C GLU A 236 -7.18 35.60 -28.67
N ASP A 237 -6.98 36.26 -27.52
CA ASP A 237 -5.93 37.28 -27.32
C ASP A 237 -4.54 36.71 -26.91
N ARG A 238 -4.33 35.40 -27.11
CA ARG A 238 -3.07 34.64 -26.89
C ARG A 238 -2.42 34.75 -25.49
N HIS A 239 -3.15 35.20 -24.47
CA HIS A 239 -2.62 35.35 -23.12
C HIS A 239 -2.58 34.01 -22.36
N LYS A 240 -1.47 33.70 -21.68
CA LYS A 240 -1.29 32.44 -20.95
C LYS A 240 -2.14 32.38 -19.67
N TYR A 241 -2.31 33.51 -18.99
CA TYR A 241 -3.13 33.66 -17.79
C TYR A 241 -4.07 34.84 -17.94
N ILE A 242 -5.33 34.63 -17.59
CA ILE A 242 -6.40 35.63 -17.69
C ILE A 242 -6.98 35.82 -16.29
N GLN A 243 -6.76 36.99 -15.70
CA GLN A 243 -7.26 37.32 -14.37
C GLN A 243 -8.51 38.20 -14.47
N LEU A 244 -9.59 37.77 -13.82
CA LEU A 244 -10.94 38.28 -13.98
C LEU A 244 -11.59 38.59 -12.64
N LEU A 245 -12.44 39.61 -12.62
CA LEU A 245 -13.49 39.75 -11.61
C LEU A 245 -14.81 39.28 -12.20
N VAL A 246 -15.47 38.35 -11.51
CA VAL A 246 -16.78 37.79 -11.89
C VAL A 246 -17.82 38.25 -10.87
N GLY A 247 -18.85 38.94 -11.34
CA GLY A 247 -19.97 39.37 -10.50
C GLY A 247 -20.86 38.21 -10.04
N THR A 248 -21.34 38.28 -8.81
CA THR A 248 -22.28 37.34 -8.19
C THR A 248 -23.69 37.94 -8.12
N SER A 249 -24.70 37.11 -7.83
CA SER A 249 -26.09 37.54 -7.68
C SER A 249 -26.30 38.53 -6.53
N SER A 250 -25.41 38.50 -5.54
CA SER A 250 -25.36 39.44 -4.40
C SER A 250 -24.73 40.81 -4.74
N GLY A 251 -24.30 41.03 -5.98
CA GLY A 251 -23.64 42.26 -6.41
C GLY A 251 -22.19 42.40 -5.90
N LYS A 252 -21.58 41.29 -5.46
CA LYS A 252 -20.16 41.19 -5.11
C LYS A 252 -19.36 40.65 -6.28
N SER A 253 -18.04 40.83 -6.26
CA SER A 253 -17.13 40.35 -7.30
C SER A 253 -16.13 39.38 -6.72
N MET A 254 -16.01 38.19 -7.31
CA MET A 254 -14.98 37.21 -6.98
C MET A 254 -13.86 37.26 -8.01
N GLU A 255 -12.63 37.19 -7.55
CA GLU A 255 -11.47 37.08 -8.42
C GLU A 255 -11.27 35.64 -8.88
N VAL A 256 -10.99 35.51 -10.18
CA VAL A 256 -10.78 34.23 -10.85
C VAL A 256 -9.56 34.35 -11.76
N VAL A 257 -8.72 33.32 -11.78
CA VAL A 257 -7.65 33.17 -12.76
C VAL A 257 -7.97 32.00 -13.68
N VAL A 258 -7.94 32.23 -14.99
CA VAL A 258 -8.21 31.22 -16.03
C VAL A 258 -6.97 31.01 -16.89
N SER A 259 -6.68 29.76 -17.25
CA SER A 259 -5.59 29.40 -18.16
C SER A 259 -5.93 28.13 -18.93
N GLY A 260 -5.41 28.01 -20.16
CA GLY A 260 -5.60 26.82 -20.99
C GLY A 260 -6.98 26.74 -21.66
N LYS A 261 -7.19 25.62 -22.36
CA LYS A 261 -8.44 25.27 -23.07
C LYS A 261 -8.72 23.78 -22.84
N GLY A 262 -9.95 23.34 -23.09
CA GLY A 262 -10.37 21.94 -22.90
C GLY A 262 -11.39 21.78 -21.79
N SER A 263 -11.46 20.59 -21.18
CA SER A 263 -12.42 20.34 -20.11
C SER A 263 -12.14 21.23 -18.88
N PRO A 264 -13.17 21.70 -18.17
CA PRO A 264 -13.00 22.63 -17.07
C PRO A 264 -12.48 21.92 -15.82
N LEU A 265 -11.35 22.41 -15.30
CA LEU A 265 -10.71 21.96 -14.07
C LEU A 265 -10.69 23.11 -13.07
N VAL A 266 -11.48 23.01 -12.01
CA VAL A 266 -11.63 24.05 -10.99
C VAL A 266 -10.64 23.83 -9.86
N LEU A 267 -9.89 24.87 -9.49
CA LEU A 267 -8.97 24.87 -8.35
C LEU A 267 -9.47 25.83 -7.27
N VAL A 268 -9.63 25.32 -6.04
CA VAL A 268 -9.99 26.14 -4.88
C VAL A 268 -8.99 25.92 -3.75
N GLY A 269 -8.27 26.98 -3.40
CA GLY A 269 -7.29 26.97 -2.32
C GLY A 269 -7.91 27.04 -0.92
N GLY A 270 -7.05 26.93 0.09
CA GLY A 270 -7.40 27.22 1.48
C GLY A 270 -7.74 28.71 1.70
N VAL A 271 -8.27 29.02 2.89
CA VAL A 271 -8.48 30.41 3.31
C VAL A 271 -7.10 31.10 3.39
N GLY A 272 -6.92 32.22 2.69
CA GLY A 272 -5.62 32.91 2.63
C GLY A 272 -4.80 32.63 1.37
N MET A 273 -5.14 31.57 0.63
CA MET A 273 -4.37 31.14 -0.55
C MET A 273 -4.89 31.79 -1.83
N ALA A 274 -3.97 32.38 -2.61
CA ALA A 274 -4.20 32.80 -3.99
C ALA A 274 -3.48 31.90 -4.99
N SER A 275 -3.78 32.14 -6.27
CA SER A 275 -3.31 31.37 -7.42
C SER A 275 -1.78 31.15 -7.54
N PRO A 276 -0.86 32.00 -7.02
CA PRO A 276 0.56 31.68 -7.02
C PRO A 276 0.91 30.36 -6.34
N MET A 277 0.20 29.99 -5.26
CA MET A 277 0.50 28.75 -4.51
C MET A 277 0.19 27.48 -5.29
N VAL A 278 -0.65 27.58 -6.33
CA VAL A 278 -1.03 26.48 -7.22
C VAL A 278 -0.49 26.68 -8.64
N LEU A 279 0.57 27.49 -8.79
CA LEU A 279 1.18 27.78 -10.09
C LEU A 279 1.63 26.51 -10.81
N LYS A 280 2.15 25.52 -10.07
CA LYS A 280 2.61 24.24 -10.63
C LYS A 280 1.47 23.39 -11.21
N GLN A 281 0.26 23.51 -10.65
CA GLN A 281 -0.93 22.87 -11.20
C GLN A 281 -1.40 23.61 -12.45
N PHE A 282 -1.38 24.96 -12.42
CA PHE A 282 -1.66 25.77 -13.60
C PHE A 282 -0.73 25.45 -14.78
N GLU A 283 0.59 25.44 -14.58
CA GLU A 283 1.59 25.16 -15.62
C GLU A 283 1.42 23.78 -16.27
N HIS A 284 0.98 22.79 -15.48
CA HIS A 284 0.81 21.43 -15.93
C HIS A 284 -0.55 21.22 -16.62
N PHE A 285 -1.65 21.50 -15.93
CA PHE A 285 -2.99 21.16 -16.43
C PHE A 285 -3.49 22.07 -17.55
N SER A 286 -3.02 23.32 -17.63
CA SER A 286 -3.45 24.26 -18.71
C SER A 286 -3.08 23.79 -20.12
N GLN A 287 -2.20 22.80 -20.23
CA GLN A 287 -1.83 22.18 -21.50
C GLN A 287 -2.97 21.36 -22.13
N LYS A 288 -3.90 20.85 -21.29
CA LYS A 288 -5.00 19.95 -21.71
C LYS A 288 -6.39 20.38 -21.20
N HIS A 289 -6.42 21.19 -20.15
CA HIS A 289 -7.63 21.60 -19.45
C HIS A 289 -7.79 23.12 -19.44
N LYS A 290 -9.05 23.56 -19.35
CA LYS A 290 -9.39 24.93 -18.98
C LYS A 290 -9.33 25.03 -17.45
N VAL A 291 -8.19 25.46 -16.94
CA VAL A 291 -7.94 25.58 -15.50
C VAL A 291 -8.54 26.88 -14.98
N ILE A 292 -9.38 26.79 -13.95
CA ILE A 292 -10.12 27.91 -13.36
C ILE A 292 -9.83 27.94 -11.86
N CYS A 293 -9.01 28.87 -11.39
CA CYS A 293 -8.78 29.07 -9.97
C CYS A 293 -9.70 30.16 -9.43
N ILE A 294 -10.56 29.80 -8.48
CA ILE A 294 -11.51 30.72 -7.85
C ILE A 294 -10.97 31.09 -6.48
N HIS A 295 -10.74 32.39 -6.23
CA HIS A 295 -10.24 32.85 -4.94
C HIS A 295 -11.35 32.97 -3.90
N ASN A 296 -11.05 32.57 -2.67
CA ASN A 296 -11.95 32.71 -1.54
C ASN A 296 -12.27 34.19 -1.26
N PRO A 297 -13.45 34.51 -0.71
CA PRO A 297 -13.80 35.88 -0.30
C PRO A 297 -12.70 36.51 0.57
N GLY A 298 -12.30 37.73 0.22
CA GLY A 298 -11.22 38.47 0.87
C GLY A 298 -9.81 38.11 0.44
N CYS A 299 -9.59 37.06 -0.37
CA CYS A 299 -8.29 36.76 -0.96
C CYS A 299 -8.12 37.52 -2.28
N GLY A 300 -6.94 38.11 -2.49
CA GLY A 300 -6.67 38.93 -3.68
C GLY A 300 -7.67 40.08 -3.83
N LEU A 301 -8.37 40.12 -4.97
CA LEU A 301 -9.39 41.13 -5.26
C LEU A 301 -10.84 40.64 -4.99
N SER A 302 -11.03 39.42 -4.47
CA SER A 302 -12.36 38.93 -4.08
C SER A 302 -12.95 39.75 -2.94
N GLU A 303 -14.18 40.22 -3.12
CA GLU A 303 -14.90 41.01 -2.12
C GLU A 303 -15.39 40.16 -0.92
N ASP A 304 -15.78 40.86 0.15
CA ASP A 304 -16.44 40.25 1.31
C ASP A 304 -17.87 39.82 0.98
N ILE A 305 -18.33 38.73 1.61
CA ILE A 305 -19.65 38.12 1.40
C ILE A 305 -20.47 38.15 2.69
N GLU A 306 -21.77 37.95 2.58
CA GLU A 306 -22.67 37.96 3.75
C GLU A 306 -22.88 36.54 4.32
N ASP A 307 -23.02 35.54 3.44
CA ASP A 307 -23.29 34.15 3.81
C ASP A 307 -21.99 33.34 3.90
N TYR A 308 -21.43 33.24 5.11
CA TYR A 308 -20.20 32.50 5.39
C TYR A 308 -20.39 30.98 5.50
N THR A 309 -21.59 30.43 5.32
CA THR A 309 -21.80 28.97 5.33
C THR A 309 -21.02 28.29 4.19
N LEU A 310 -20.72 26.99 4.31
CA LEU A 310 -20.13 26.24 3.19
C LEU A 310 -21.10 26.22 1.99
N GLU A 311 -22.40 26.14 2.24
CA GLU A 311 -23.44 26.13 1.21
C GLU A 311 -23.53 27.46 0.47
N GLY A 312 -23.44 28.58 1.19
CA GLY A 312 -23.39 29.92 0.62
C GLY A 312 -22.19 30.12 -0.29
N ARG A 313 -21.03 29.59 0.13
CA ARG A 313 -19.80 29.67 -0.64
C ARG A 313 -19.78 28.72 -1.84
N ALA A 314 -20.33 27.51 -1.70
CA ALA A 314 -20.54 26.60 -2.82
C ALA A 314 -21.48 27.21 -3.88
N ARG A 315 -22.50 27.96 -3.44
CA ARG A 315 -23.39 28.72 -4.35
C ARG A 315 -22.63 29.80 -5.11
N ILE A 316 -21.74 30.54 -4.44
CA ILE A 316 -20.88 31.53 -5.10
C ILE A 316 -19.99 30.87 -6.17
N ILE A 317 -19.39 29.70 -5.88
CA ILE A 317 -18.63 28.95 -6.89
C ILE A 317 -19.50 28.63 -8.11
N ALA A 318 -20.72 28.13 -7.90
CA ALA A 318 -21.66 27.84 -8.98
C ALA A 318 -22.02 29.10 -9.81
N GLU A 319 -22.26 30.23 -9.15
CA GLU A 319 -22.53 31.52 -9.79
C GLU A 319 -21.34 32.03 -10.60
N VAL A 320 -20.12 31.88 -10.07
CA VAL A 320 -18.88 32.24 -10.78
C VAL A 320 -18.72 31.39 -12.04
N LEU A 321 -18.92 30.07 -11.95
CA LEU A 321 -18.88 29.18 -13.11
C LEU A 321 -19.94 29.56 -14.15
N ASP A 322 -21.15 29.91 -13.72
CA ASP A 322 -22.20 30.40 -14.60
C ASP A 322 -21.84 31.75 -15.23
N GLY A 323 -21.17 32.63 -14.48
CA GLY A 323 -20.62 33.91 -14.93
C GLY A 323 -19.55 33.76 -16.01
N LEU A 324 -18.76 32.69 -15.94
CA LEU A 324 -17.74 32.33 -16.91
C LEU A 324 -18.29 31.52 -18.11
N GLY A 325 -19.59 31.21 -18.10
CA GLY A 325 -20.23 30.40 -19.14
C GLY A 325 -19.96 28.89 -19.07
N VAL A 326 -19.41 28.38 -17.96
CA VAL A 326 -19.07 26.97 -17.77
C VAL A 326 -20.34 26.18 -17.40
N LYS A 327 -20.99 25.58 -18.39
CA LYS A 327 -22.25 24.83 -18.21
C LYS A 327 -22.05 23.32 -18.07
N GLU A 328 -20.95 22.80 -18.58
CA GLU A 328 -20.59 21.39 -18.42
C GLU A 328 -20.16 21.06 -16.98
N PRO A 329 -20.21 19.77 -16.57
CA PRO A 329 -19.66 19.35 -15.30
C PRO A 329 -18.15 19.59 -15.21
N VAL A 330 -17.66 19.99 -14.04
CA VAL A 330 -16.26 20.31 -13.81
C VAL A 330 -15.55 19.20 -13.05
N ASP A 331 -14.27 18.97 -13.35
CA ASP A 331 -13.38 18.31 -12.40
C ASP A 331 -12.94 19.34 -11.36
N PHE A 332 -12.92 18.97 -10.08
CA PHE A 332 -12.71 19.90 -8.97
C PHE A 332 -11.53 19.47 -8.11
N ILE A 333 -10.58 20.37 -7.84
CA ILE A 333 -9.49 20.17 -6.90
C ILE A 333 -9.61 21.17 -5.74
N GLY A 334 -9.83 20.63 -4.54
CA GLY A 334 -9.84 21.39 -3.29
C GLY A 334 -8.55 21.17 -2.51
N PHE A 335 -7.81 22.24 -2.25
CA PHE A 335 -6.59 22.20 -1.44
C PHE A 335 -6.89 22.65 -0.01
N SER A 336 -6.44 21.87 0.98
CA SER A 336 -6.59 22.23 2.39
C SER A 336 -8.06 22.54 2.72
N TRP A 337 -8.34 23.71 3.28
CA TRP A 337 -9.68 24.18 3.56
C TRP A 337 -10.60 24.21 2.32
N GLY A 338 -10.05 24.43 1.12
CA GLY A 338 -10.80 24.40 -0.14
C GLY A 338 -11.47 23.06 -0.45
N GLY A 339 -10.99 21.96 0.14
CA GLY A 339 -11.64 20.67 0.02
C GLY A 339 -12.99 20.57 0.73
N LEU A 340 -13.24 21.35 1.79
CA LEU A 340 -14.58 21.46 2.39
C LEU A 340 -15.59 22.02 1.38
N LEU A 341 -15.18 23.03 0.60
CA LEU A 341 -16.01 23.59 -0.46
C LEU A 341 -16.23 22.59 -1.60
N GLY A 342 -15.20 21.83 -1.97
CA GLY A 342 -15.32 20.75 -2.95
C GLY A 342 -16.32 19.68 -2.52
N GLN A 343 -16.26 19.23 -1.26
CA GLN A 343 -17.21 18.27 -0.68
C GLN A 343 -18.64 18.82 -0.71
N THR A 344 -18.86 20.04 -0.21
CA THR A 344 -20.20 20.66 -0.21
C THR A 344 -20.73 20.92 -1.62
N PHE A 345 -19.89 21.41 -2.53
CA PHE A 345 -20.26 21.62 -3.93
C PHE A 345 -20.68 20.32 -4.61
N SER A 346 -19.97 19.22 -4.34
CA SER A 346 -20.27 17.90 -4.90
C SER A 346 -21.65 17.38 -4.50
N VAL A 347 -22.06 17.65 -3.26
CA VAL A 347 -23.37 17.22 -2.72
C VAL A 347 -24.50 18.15 -3.19
N MET A 348 -24.26 19.47 -3.22
CA MET A 348 -25.28 20.44 -3.64
C MET A 348 -25.52 20.45 -5.15
N TYR A 349 -24.47 20.20 -5.94
CA TYR A 349 -24.49 20.28 -7.40
C TYR A 349 -23.96 19.00 -8.05
N PRO A 350 -24.54 17.81 -7.77
CA PRO A 350 -24.00 16.52 -8.23
C PRO A 350 -23.97 16.37 -9.75
N LYS A 351 -24.79 17.15 -10.48
CA LYS A 351 -24.78 17.20 -11.96
C LYS A 351 -23.77 18.18 -12.55
N ARG A 352 -23.10 18.98 -11.73
CA ARG A 352 -22.10 19.99 -12.15
C ARG A 352 -20.68 19.58 -11.80
N ILE A 353 -20.48 18.39 -11.22
CA ILE A 353 -19.16 17.85 -10.91
C ILE A 353 -18.97 16.51 -11.63
N SER A 354 -17.81 16.31 -12.25
CA SER A 354 -17.38 15.05 -12.85
C SER A 354 -16.57 14.22 -11.87
N ARG A 355 -15.57 14.84 -11.22
CA ARG A 355 -14.67 14.21 -10.24
C ARG A 355 -14.25 15.21 -9.17
N LEU A 356 -13.92 14.71 -7.99
CA LEU A 356 -13.41 15.50 -6.86
C LEU A 356 -12.01 15.03 -6.45
N VAL A 357 -11.06 15.96 -6.34
CA VAL A 357 -9.73 15.72 -5.79
C VAL A 357 -9.58 16.53 -4.51
N LEU A 358 -9.22 15.87 -3.42
CA LEU A 358 -8.99 16.44 -2.10
C LEU A 358 -7.51 16.36 -1.78
N VAL A 359 -6.82 17.50 -1.75
CA VAL A 359 -5.36 17.57 -1.55
C VAL A 359 -5.05 18.18 -0.20
N SER A 360 -4.40 17.41 0.68
CA SER A 360 -4.11 17.78 2.08
C SER A 360 -5.33 18.40 2.76
N SER A 361 -6.51 17.81 2.58
CA SER A 361 -7.80 18.41 2.91
C SER A 361 -8.30 17.99 4.29
N ILE A 362 -9.31 18.71 4.78
CA ILE A 362 -10.04 18.42 6.02
C ILE A 362 -11.49 18.04 5.76
N TYR A 363 -12.11 17.37 6.73
CA TYR A 363 -13.57 17.26 6.87
C TYR A 363 -14.08 17.97 8.14
N GLU A 364 -13.17 18.31 9.05
CA GLU A 364 -13.48 18.97 10.31
C GLU A 364 -12.47 20.09 10.56
N ILE A 365 -12.98 21.28 10.88
CA ILE A 365 -12.16 22.43 11.23
C ILE A 365 -11.79 22.31 12.71
N VAL A 366 -10.58 21.84 12.97
CA VAL A 366 -9.97 21.74 14.31
C VAL A 366 -8.74 22.61 14.40
N ASN A 367 -8.55 23.27 15.54
CA ASN A 367 -7.29 23.94 15.85
C ASN A 367 -6.35 22.92 16.52
N GLU A 368 -5.58 22.19 15.71
CA GLU A 368 -4.73 21.09 16.19
C GLU A 368 -3.56 21.58 17.04
N ASN A 369 -3.07 22.80 16.81
CA ASN A 369 -1.97 23.38 17.57
C ASN A 369 -2.25 24.84 17.99
N PRO A 370 -3.07 25.06 19.02
CA PRO A 370 -3.51 26.40 19.42
C PRO A 370 -2.38 27.32 19.94
N LYS A 371 -1.18 26.78 20.19
CA LYS A 371 0.00 27.53 20.65
C LYS A 371 0.91 27.97 19.51
N MET A 372 0.75 27.43 18.31
CA MET A 372 1.58 27.72 17.15
C MET A 372 0.91 28.77 16.27
N ASN A 373 1.67 29.77 15.81
CA ASN A 373 1.16 30.75 14.86
C ASN A 373 1.21 30.18 13.43
N ALA A 374 0.35 30.69 12.53
CA ALA A 374 0.19 30.14 11.19
C ALA A 374 1.47 30.25 10.33
N ASP A 375 2.20 31.35 10.41
CA ASP A 375 3.43 31.55 9.63
C ASP A 375 4.53 30.57 10.05
N GLU A 376 4.66 30.32 11.35
CA GLU A 376 5.62 29.36 11.90
C GLU A 376 5.25 27.92 11.52
N ALA A 377 3.97 27.56 11.56
CA ALA A 377 3.50 26.25 11.11
C ALA A 377 3.83 26.02 9.63
N MET A 378 3.60 27.02 8.78
CA MET A 378 3.89 26.92 7.34
C MET A 378 5.39 26.77 7.06
N ARG A 379 6.24 27.52 7.79
CA ARG A 379 7.69 27.44 7.66
C ARG A 379 8.20 26.06 8.05
N LEU A 380 7.77 25.54 9.20
CA LEU A 380 8.16 24.21 9.69
C LEU A 380 7.70 23.10 8.75
N ASP A 381 6.52 23.23 8.14
CA ASP A 381 6.02 22.26 7.16
C ASP A 381 6.89 22.20 5.88
N LEU A 382 7.33 23.36 5.37
CA LEU A 382 8.26 23.41 4.24
C LEU A 382 9.64 22.87 4.61
N GLU A 383 10.14 23.16 5.80
CA GLU A 383 11.43 22.63 6.30
C GLU A 383 11.38 21.13 6.62
N ALA A 384 10.19 20.55 6.81
CA ALA A 384 10.02 19.13 7.07
C ALA A 384 10.36 18.25 5.84
N VAL A 385 10.52 18.84 4.65
CA VAL A 385 10.77 18.09 3.42
C VAL A 385 12.00 18.61 2.65
N PRO A 386 12.79 17.74 2.01
CA PRO A 386 13.96 18.16 1.22
C PRO A 386 13.59 19.15 0.10
N GLY A 387 14.26 20.31 0.08
CA GLY A 387 14.05 21.35 -0.93
C GLY A 387 12.76 22.16 -0.77
N GLY A 388 12.00 21.98 0.33
CA GLY A 388 10.80 22.77 0.56
C GLY A 388 11.07 24.27 0.73
N GLU A 389 12.25 24.65 1.21
CA GLU A 389 12.67 26.05 1.41
C GLU A 389 12.72 26.87 0.11
N ASP A 390 12.95 26.20 -1.03
CA ASP A 390 12.97 26.82 -2.36
C ASP A 390 11.61 27.42 -2.76
N TYR A 391 10.53 27.06 -2.05
CA TYR A 391 9.16 27.51 -2.31
C TYR A 391 8.71 28.66 -1.41
N SER A 392 9.57 29.18 -0.53
CA SER A 392 9.23 30.25 0.41
C SER A 392 8.76 31.53 -0.28
N GLU A 393 9.38 31.92 -1.40
CA GLU A 393 8.96 33.11 -2.15
C GLU A 393 7.56 32.94 -2.76
N LEU A 394 7.28 31.74 -3.30
CA LEU A 394 5.98 31.42 -3.89
C LEU A 394 4.87 31.39 -2.83
N MET A 395 5.20 30.89 -1.64
CA MET A 395 4.34 30.91 -0.45
C MET A 395 3.98 32.34 -0.06
N GLU A 396 4.97 33.21 0.11
CA GLU A 396 4.76 34.61 0.50
C GLU A 396 3.95 35.39 -0.53
N CYS A 397 4.20 35.19 -1.83
CA CYS A 397 3.40 35.81 -2.89
C CYS A 397 1.92 35.36 -2.86
N GLY A 398 1.64 34.15 -2.36
CA GLY A 398 0.30 33.58 -2.32
C GLY A 398 -0.58 34.04 -1.17
N LYS A 399 0.01 34.56 -0.09
CA LYS A 399 -0.70 35.03 1.12
C LYS A 399 -1.35 36.38 0.85
N SER A 400 -2.68 36.40 0.64
CA SER A 400 -3.35 37.61 0.11
C SER A 400 -4.69 37.96 0.76
N ILE A 401 -4.97 37.50 1.98
CA ILE A 401 -6.26 37.73 2.63
C ILE A 401 -6.35 39.06 3.41
N ASP A 402 -7.46 39.78 3.25
CA ASP A 402 -7.81 40.92 4.12
C ASP A 402 -8.00 40.42 5.57
N GLN A 403 -7.15 40.88 6.48
CA GLN A 403 -7.14 40.44 7.87
C GLN A 403 -8.50 40.57 8.57
N ARG A 404 -9.32 41.57 8.21
CA ARG A 404 -10.65 41.74 8.82
C ARG A 404 -11.60 40.62 8.39
N ILE A 405 -11.50 40.18 7.14
CA ILE A 405 -12.28 39.08 6.59
C ILE A 405 -11.76 37.76 7.17
N PHE A 406 -10.44 37.61 7.32
CA PHE A 406 -9.85 36.46 8.02
C PHE A 406 -10.37 36.33 9.47
N THR A 407 -10.46 37.43 10.22
CA THR A 407 -11.05 37.42 11.57
C THR A 407 -12.49 36.91 11.55
N LYS A 408 -13.32 37.33 10.58
CA LYS A 408 -14.69 36.81 10.43
C LYS A 408 -14.73 35.31 10.15
N TYR A 409 -13.82 34.80 9.31
CA TYR A 409 -13.69 33.35 9.09
C TYR A 409 -13.42 32.61 10.40
N MET A 410 -12.46 33.08 11.20
CA MET A 410 -12.13 32.44 12.47
C MET A 410 -13.28 32.53 13.48
N GLU A 411 -13.95 33.67 13.59
CA GLU A 411 -15.13 33.83 14.46
C GLU A 411 -16.28 32.88 14.07
N TYR A 412 -16.48 32.67 12.77
CA TYR A 412 -17.57 31.83 12.26
C TYR A 412 -17.27 30.33 12.39
N TYR A 413 -16.08 29.89 11.96
CA TYR A 413 -15.73 28.48 11.85
C TYR A 413 -15.03 27.90 13.09
N LEU A 414 -14.44 28.76 13.93
CA LEU A 414 -13.76 28.39 15.17
C LEU A 414 -14.25 29.22 16.39
N PRO A 415 -15.57 29.24 16.69
CA PRO A 415 -16.09 29.95 17.85
C PRO A 415 -15.55 29.31 19.14
N GLY A 416 -14.89 30.11 19.98
CA GLY A 416 -14.07 29.66 21.12
C GLY A 416 -14.74 28.82 22.23
N ASN A 417 -16.01 28.44 22.10
CA ASN A 417 -16.77 27.61 23.06
C ASN A 417 -17.74 26.59 22.39
N GLN A 418 -17.62 26.29 21.08
CA GLN A 418 -18.57 25.43 20.34
C GLN A 418 -17.91 24.27 19.59
N LYS A 419 -18.73 23.26 19.23
CA LYS A 419 -18.34 22.12 18.37
C LYS A 419 -17.67 22.62 17.09
N SER A 420 -16.57 21.97 16.72
CA SER A 420 -15.89 22.08 15.43
C SER A 420 -16.88 21.98 14.26
N TYR A 421 -16.70 22.85 13.26
CA TYR A 421 -17.50 22.79 12.04
C TYR A 421 -17.05 21.60 11.19
N SER A 422 -17.98 20.76 10.72
CA SER A 422 -17.66 19.51 10.05
C SER A 422 -18.61 19.18 8.89
N THR A 423 -18.06 18.60 7.82
CA THR A 423 -18.77 18.02 6.66
C THR A 423 -19.01 16.52 6.82
N MET A 424 -18.69 15.91 7.96
CA MET A 424 -18.83 14.46 8.21
C MET A 424 -20.20 13.90 7.80
N ASN A 425 -21.28 14.65 8.05
CA ASN A 425 -22.65 14.26 7.74
C ASN A 425 -22.99 14.22 6.24
N ILE A 426 -22.18 14.86 5.38
CA ILE A 426 -22.41 14.92 3.93
C ILE A 426 -21.42 14.06 3.13
N LEU A 427 -20.32 13.57 3.73
CA LEU A 427 -19.30 12.79 3.02
C LEU A 427 -19.87 11.56 2.29
N ARG A 428 -20.80 10.83 2.93
CA ARG A 428 -21.47 9.66 2.34
C ARG A 428 -22.42 9.99 1.18
N GLN A 429 -22.75 11.27 1.00
CA GLN A 429 -23.66 11.74 -0.04
C GLN A 429 -22.93 12.12 -1.32
N ILE A 430 -21.58 12.17 -1.30
CA ILE A 430 -20.77 12.47 -2.48
C ILE A 430 -20.88 11.30 -3.46
N GLN A 431 -21.36 11.59 -4.67
CA GLN A 431 -21.58 10.59 -5.74
C GLN A 431 -20.48 10.61 -6.81
N ALA A 432 -19.74 11.72 -6.91
CA ALA A 432 -18.63 11.81 -7.86
C ALA A 432 -17.47 10.92 -7.40
N PRO A 433 -16.71 10.30 -8.32
CA PRO A 433 -15.43 9.68 -7.99
C PRO A 433 -14.54 10.66 -7.23
N VAL A 434 -13.87 10.17 -6.19
CA VAL A 434 -13.00 11.00 -5.34
C VAL A 434 -11.58 10.45 -5.30
N LEU A 435 -10.58 11.32 -5.43
CA LEU A 435 -9.18 11.04 -5.10
C LEU A 435 -8.76 11.90 -3.91
N ILE A 436 -8.16 11.28 -2.90
CA ILE A 436 -7.61 11.95 -1.72
C ILE A 436 -6.09 11.81 -1.76
N VAL A 437 -5.36 12.92 -1.80
CA VAL A 437 -3.89 12.94 -1.81
C VAL A 437 -3.39 13.71 -0.58
N PHE A 438 -2.49 13.13 0.20
CA PHE A 438 -1.95 13.79 1.39
C PHE A 438 -0.51 13.35 1.68
N GLY A 439 0.22 14.20 2.41
CA GLY A 439 1.59 13.92 2.82
C GLY A 439 1.64 13.18 4.15
N ARG A 440 2.52 12.19 4.28
CA ARG A 440 2.74 11.45 5.53
C ARG A 440 3.30 12.34 6.64
N ASN A 441 4.10 13.33 6.26
CA ASN A 441 4.73 14.30 7.15
C ASN A 441 3.95 15.62 7.23
N ASP A 442 2.64 15.62 6.91
CA ASP A 442 1.80 16.81 7.06
C ASP A 442 1.80 17.26 8.52
N THR A 443 2.37 18.44 8.77
CA THR A 443 2.52 19.02 10.11
C THR A 443 1.40 19.99 10.47
N ILE A 444 0.53 20.32 9.52
CA ILE A 444 -0.53 21.32 9.65
C ILE A 444 -1.88 20.63 9.87
N ILE A 445 -2.13 19.53 9.18
CA ILE A 445 -3.34 18.71 9.30
C ILE A 445 -2.95 17.29 9.66
N ASN A 446 -3.60 16.74 10.68
CA ASN A 446 -3.46 15.34 11.01
C ASN A 446 -3.92 14.45 9.85
N THR A 447 -3.05 13.53 9.42
CA THR A 447 -3.35 12.56 8.35
C THR A 447 -4.60 11.69 8.63
N ARG A 448 -5.04 11.60 9.89
CA ARG A 448 -6.34 11.02 10.27
C ARG A 448 -7.51 11.66 9.52
N GLN A 449 -7.47 12.96 9.21
CA GLN A 449 -8.54 13.63 8.46
C GLN A 449 -8.72 13.00 7.07
N SER A 450 -7.62 12.81 6.34
CA SER A 450 -7.62 12.13 5.04
C SER A 450 -8.10 10.68 5.14
N LYS A 451 -7.61 9.94 6.13
CA LYS A 451 -8.00 8.53 6.35
C LYS A 451 -9.49 8.38 6.68
N VAL A 452 -10.05 9.29 7.48
CA VAL A 452 -11.48 9.32 7.80
C VAL A 452 -12.31 9.67 6.56
N MET A 453 -11.89 10.66 5.76
CA MET A 453 -12.57 10.95 4.50
C MET A 453 -12.55 9.75 3.55
N GLY A 454 -11.41 9.09 3.38
CA GLY A 454 -11.27 7.90 2.52
C GLY A 454 -12.18 6.76 2.96
N ALA A 455 -12.30 6.51 4.27
CA ALA A 455 -13.19 5.49 4.81
C ALA A 455 -14.68 5.87 4.80
N THR A 456 -15.02 7.13 4.54
CA THR A 456 -16.42 7.62 4.63
C THR A 456 -17.02 7.92 3.27
N ILE A 457 -16.22 8.38 2.31
CA ILE A 457 -16.67 8.73 0.97
C ILE A 457 -16.74 7.44 0.12
N PRO A 458 -17.90 7.09 -0.47
CA PRO A 458 -18.03 5.86 -1.24
C PRO A 458 -17.08 5.81 -2.44
N GLY A 459 -16.28 4.74 -2.53
CA GLY A 459 -15.37 4.51 -3.65
C GLY A 459 -14.25 5.55 -3.79
N ALA A 460 -13.87 6.24 -2.71
CA ALA A 460 -12.76 7.18 -2.73
C ALA A 460 -11.42 6.46 -2.89
N ALA A 461 -10.63 6.90 -3.86
CA ALA A 461 -9.22 6.58 -3.99
C ALA A 461 -8.38 7.38 -2.99
N MET A 462 -7.32 6.78 -2.47
CA MET A 462 -6.42 7.46 -1.53
C MET A 462 -4.95 7.24 -1.90
N LEU A 463 -4.16 8.30 -1.83
CA LEU A 463 -2.73 8.30 -2.08
C LEU A 463 -1.99 9.06 -0.97
N GLU A 464 -1.23 8.33 -0.15
CA GLU A 464 -0.31 8.89 0.83
C GLU A 464 1.08 9.05 0.19
N LEU A 465 1.67 10.24 0.25
CA LEU A 465 3.04 10.51 -0.20
C LEU A 465 3.99 10.52 1.00
N GLU A 466 4.91 9.55 1.05
CA GLU A 466 5.75 9.30 2.23
C GLU A 466 6.68 10.46 2.61
N ASP A 467 7.26 11.14 1.63
CA ASP A 467 8.22 12.22 1.86
C ASP A 467 7.58 13.62 1.75
N ALA A 468 6.25 13.69 1.67
CA ALA A 468 5.53 14.95 1.52
C ALA A 468 4.91 15.45 2.83
N ALA A 469 4.83 16.77 2.96
CA ALA A 469 4.16 17.48 4.04
C ALA A 469 2.86 18.16 3.54
N HIS A 470 2.31 19.14 4.27
CA HIS A 470 1.04 19.78 3.94
C HIS A 470 1.02 20.39 2.53
N PHE A 471 2.08 21.13 2.19
CA PHE A 471 2.21 21.84 0.92
C PHE A 471 2.71 20.96 -0.25
N LEU A 472 2.31 19.69 -0.28
CA LEU A 472 2.72 18.72 -1.31
C LEU A 472 2.41 19.17 -2.74
N PHE A 473 1.41 20.04 -2.94
CA PHE A 473 1.09 20.63 -4.24
C PHE A 473 2.15 21.64 -4.74
N MET A 474 3.04 22.10 -3.87
CA MET A 474 4.22 22.88 -4.21
C MET A 474 5.47 22.00 -4.23
N THR A 475 5.73 21.29 -3.12
CA THR A 475 7.00 20.57 -2.91
C THR A 475 7.08 19.25 -3.68
N HIS A 476 5.95 18.58 -3.88
CA HIS A 476 5.80 17.28 -4.55
C HIS A 476 4.87 17.38 -5.77
N HIS A 477 4.86 18.55 -6.41
CA HIS A 477 3.90 18.89 -7.45
C HIS A 477 3.93 17.92 -8.64
N LYS A 478 5.09 17.30 -8.96
CA LYS A 478 5.20 16.33 -10.05
C LYS A 478 4.42 15.05 -9.74
N GLN A 479 4.64 14.47 -8.56
CA GLN A 479 3.94 13.28 -8.10
C GLN A 479 2.44 13.54 -7.96
N LEU A 480 2.06 14.66 -7.37
CA LEU A 480 0.65 15.06 -7.27
C LEU A 480 0.02 15.20 -8.65
N ASN A 481 0.64 15.95 -9.56
CA ASN A 481 0.05 16.24 -10.86
C ASN A 481 -0.14 14.96 -11.69
N LEU A 482 0.81 14.03 -11.67
CA LEU A 482 0.68 12.73 -12.33
C LEU A 482 -0.48 11.92 -11.75
N ALA A 483 -0.56 11.79 -10.42
CA ALA A 483 -1.65 11.06 -9.77
C ALA A 483 -3.03 11.65 -10.09
N VAL A 484 -3.14 12.97 -10.13
CA VAL A 484 -4.36 13.66 -10.53
C VAL A 484 -4.66 13.42 -12.02
N GLU A 485 -3.67 13.52 -12.90
CA GLU A 485 -3.86 13.27 -14.34
C GLU A 485 -4.38 11.85 -14.61
N ASP A 486 -3.79 10.84 -13.96
CA ASP A 486 -4.23 9.44 -14.04
C ASP A 486 -5.68 9.26 -13.59
N PHE A 487 -6.07 9.98 -12.54
CA PHE A 487 -7.44 9.98 -12.02
C PHE A 487 -8.44 10.66 -12.96
N LEU A 488 -8.04 11.77 -13.58
CA LEU A 488 -8.89 12.49 -14.54
C LEU A 488 -9.15 11.65 -15.81
N VAL A 489 -8.21 10.79 -16.23
CA VAL A 489 -8.40 9.89 -17.39
C VAL A 489 -9.06 8.54 -17.03
N GLY A 490 -9.28 8.24 -15.75
CA GLY A 490 -10.00 7.05 -15.29
C GLY A 490 -9.12 5.82 -15.01
N ASN A 491 -7.81 5.99 -14.84
CA ASN A 491 -6.87 4.89 -14.60
C ASN A 491 -6.68 4.54 -13.12
N THR A 492 -7.14 5.38 -12.19
CA THR A 492 -6.99 5.13 -10.75
C THR A 492 -8.18 4.33 -10.23
N LYS A 493 -7.97 3.04 -9.91
CA LYS A 493 -8.93 2.29 -9.08
C LYS A 493 -8.90 2.82 -7.64
N PRO A 494 -10.02 2.79 -6.89
CA PRO A 494 -10.13 3.36 -5.54
C PRO A 494 -9.18 2.78 -4.46
N HIS A 495 -8.41 1.76 -4.81
CA HIS A 495 -7.65 0.98 -3.86
C HIS A 495 -6.22 0.74 -4.36
N PHE A 496 -5.45 1.83 -4.45
CA PHE A 496 -4.00 1.75 -4.62
C PHE A 496 -3.37 1.29 -3.30
N PHE A 497 -3.30 -0.02 -3.07
CA PHE A 497 -2.55 -0.59 -1.94
C PHE A 497 -1.07 -0.66 -2.29
N SER A 498 -0.18 -0.44 -1.32
CA SER A 498 1.26 -0.52 -1.55
C SER A 498 1.79 -1.92 -1.24
N LEU A 499 2.60 -2.50 -2.14
CA LEU A 499 3.31 -3.74 -1.85
C LEU A 499 4.24 -3.56 -0.64
N LYS A 500 4.79 -2.35 -0.43
CA LYS A 500 5.51 -1.94 0.78
C LYS A 500 4.74 -2.24 2.06
N GLU A 501 3.47 -1.89 2.05
CA GLU A 501 2.60 -1.98 3.22
C GLU A 501 2.24 -3.43 3.51
N CYS A 502 2.06 -4.25 2.47
CA CYS A 502 1.75 -5.68 2.60
C CYS A 502 2.95 -6.54 2.98
N ARG A 503 4.19 -6.06 2.76
CA ARG A 503 5.42 -6.82 3.00
C ARG A 503 5.49 -7.43 4.40
N ALA A 504 5.13 -6.68 5.43
CA ALA A 504 5.16 -7.16 6.80
C ALA A 504 4.16 -8.30 7.05
N GLN A 505 2.98 -8.21 6.44
CA GLN A 505 1.94 -9.24 6.48
C GLN A 505 2.38 -10.46 5.68
N MET A 506 3.01 -10.29 4.52
CA MET A 506 3.56 -11.41 3.74
C MET A 506 4.59 -12.22 4.54
N LEU A 507 5.50 -11.56 5.26
CA LEU A 507 6.44 -12.24 6.17
C LEU A 507 5.72 -12.99 7.29
N GLU A 508 4.67 -12.39 7.84
CA GLU A 508 3.89 -13.01 8.90
C GLU A 508 3.06 -14.19 8.39
N PHE A 509 2.50 -14.10 7.19
CA PHE A 509 1.82 -15.20 6.51
C PHE A 509 2.80 -16.33 6.23
N GLU A 510 3.99 -16.05 5.70
CA GLU A 510 5.05 -17.05 5.49
C GLU A 510 5.37 -17.77 6.81
N ARG A 511 5.60 -17.01 7.89
CA ARG A 511 5.88 -17.57 9.22
C ARG A 511 4.73 -18.45 9.72
N CYS A 512 3.49 -18.00 9.59
CA CYS A 512 2.30 -18.74 10.03
C CYS A 512 2.11 -20.02 9.22
N ARG A 513 2.26 -19.96 7.89
CA ARG A 513 2.11 -21.10 6.98
C ARG A 513 3.21 -22.13 7.17
N LEU A 514 4.46 -21.71 7.38
CA LEU A 514 5.56 -22.61 7.75
C LEU A 514 5.26 -23.35 9.07
N ALA A 515 4.74 -22.64 10.07
CA ALA A 515 4.38 -23.24 11.36
C ALA A 515 3.16 -24.15 11.28
N GLU A 516 2.16 -23.82 10.45
CA GLU A 516 0.93 -24.59 10.25
C GLU A 516 1.19 -25.89 9.46
N LEU A 517 1.91 -25.79 8.34
CA LEU A 517 2.07 -26.91 7.42
C LEU A 517 3.19 -27.86 7.83
N GLN A 518 4.20 -27.38 8.56
CA GLN A 518 5.34 -28.17 9.05
C GLN A 518 5.99 -29.03 7.96
N ILE A 519 6.07 -28.49 6.73
CA ILE A 519 6.70 -29.16 5.59
C ILE A 519 8.21 -29.12 5.79
N ALA A 520 8.84 -30.30 5.87
CA ALA A 520 10.28 -30.44 5.97
C ALA A 520 10.89 -30.44 4.55
N GLY A 521 11.87 -29.57 4.31
CA GLY A 521 12.66 -29.58 3.07
C GLY A 521 13.53 -30.83 2.96
N LEU A 522 14.01 -31.16 1.75
CA LEU A 522 14.90 -32.32 1.54
C LEU A 522 16.18 -32.25 2.40
N GLU A 523 16.68 -31.04 2.65
CA GLU A 523 17.85 -30.75 3.48
C GLU A 523 17.62 -31.04 4.97
N GLU A 524 16.37 -31.15 5.41
CA GLU A 524 16.00 -31.41 6.81
C GLU A 524 15.94 -32.93 7.11
N TYR A 525 15.89 -33.77 6.06
CA TYR A 525 16.02 -35.21 6.19
C TYR A 525 17.50 -35.61 6.22
N ASP A 526 17.97 -36.06 7.39
CA ASP A 526 19.38 -36.38 7.65
C ASP A 526 19.99 -37.27 6.56
N GLY A 527 20.91 -36.72 5.75
CA GLY A 527 21.62 -37.42 4.68
C GLY A 527 20.83 -37.73 3.41
N LEU A 528 19.56 -37.30 3.27
CA LEU A 528 18.75 -37.60 2.09
C LEU A 528 19.30 -36.95 0.82
N GLU A 529 19.62 -35.65 0.87
CA GLU A 529 20.15 -34.91 -0.30
C GLU A 529 21.45 -35.54 -0.83
N GLU A 530 22.36 -35.95 0.07
CA GLU A 530 23.60 -36.64 -0.30
C GLU A 530 23.32 -38.00 -0.96
N ARG A 531 22.39 -38.79 -0.41
CA ARG A 531 22.01 -40.09 -0.97
C ARG A 531 21.36 -39.96 -2.35
N LEU A 532 20.47 -38.97 -2.53
CA LEU A 532 19.86 -38.66 -3.82
C LEU A 532 20.92 -38.22 -4.84
N ASN A 533 21.86 -37.37 -4.43
CA ASN A 533 22.95 -36.92 -5.28
C ASN A 533 23.84 -38.09 -5.72
N ASN A 534 24.20 -38.98 -4.79
CA ASN A 534 24.98 -40.20 -5.08
C ASN A 534 24.22 -41.14 -6.03
N LEU A 535 22.90 -41.30 -5.84
CA LEU A 535 22.05 -42.09 -6.72
C LEU A 535 22.02 -41.50 -8.14
N CYS A 536 21.84 -40.18 -8.27
CA CYS A 536 21.87 -39.48 -9.56
C CYS A 536 23.21 -39.66 -10.29
N THR A 537 24.32 -39.53 -9.56
CA THR A 537 25.68 -39.75 -10.09
C THR A 537 25.88 -41.19 -10.57
N SER A 538 25.40 -42.16 -9.81
CA SER A 538 25.46 -43.57 -10.20
C SER A 538 24.61 -43.85 -11.45
N TYR A 539 23.42 -43.26 -11.56
CA TYR A 539 22.59 -43.34 -12.76
C TYR A 539 23.27 -42.72 -13.99
N ALA A 540 23.87 -41.53 -13.85
CA ALA A 540 24.62 -40.88 -14.93
C ALA A 540 25.80 -41.76 -15.39
N PHE A 541 26.57 -42.30 -14.45
CA PHE A 541 27.67 -43.22 -14.75
C PHE A 541 27.19 -44.48 -15.49
N ARG A 542 26.11 -45.11 -15.00
CA ARG A 542 25.50 -46.29 -15.63
C ARG A 542 25.00 -45.98 -17.03
N PHE A 543 24.33 -44.85 -17.24
CA PHE A 543 23.85 -44.45 -18.56
C PHE A 543 24.98 -44.31 -19.59
N LEU A 544 26.10 -43.66 -19.22
CA LEU A 544 27.26 -43.55 -20.10
C LEU A 544 27.84 -44.92 -20.46
N LYS A 545 27.99 -45.81 -19.46
CA LYS A 545 28.47 -47.18 -19.65
C LYS A 545 27.56 -47.98 -20.58
N ASP A 546 26.26 -47.99 -20.32
CA ASP A 546 25.27 -48.75 -21.11
C ASP A 546 25.12 -48.17 -22.53
N SER A 547 25.47 -46.90 -22.71
CA SER A 547 25.60 -46.26 -24.01
C SER A 547 26.91 -46.59 -24.76
N GLY A 548 27.78 -47.42 -24.18
CA GLY A 548 29.02 -47.89 -24.79
C GLY A 548 30.21 -46.93 -24.66
N ILE A 549 30.14 -45.96 -23.75
CA ILE A 549 31.31 -45.15 -23.37
C ILE A 549 32.21 -45.98 -22.46
N ASP A 550 33.52 -45.94 -22.72
CA ASP A 550 34.51 -46.60 -21.85
C ASP A 550 34.67 -45.79 -20.57
N VAL A 551 34.13 -46.30 -19.47
CA VAL A 551 34.16 -45.68 -18.13
C VAL A 551 35.29 -46.22 -17.26
N SER A 552 36.29 -46.89 -17.84
CA SER A 552 37.45 -47.42 -17.11
C SER A 552 38.30 -46.28 -16.52
N ALA A 553 38.90 -46.51 -15.35
CA ALA A 553 39.78 -45.53 -14.72
C ALA A 553 40.96 -45.19 -15.65
N GLY A 554 41.16 -43.91 -15.91
CA GLY A 554 42.17 -43.40 -16.83
C GLY A 554 41.70 -43.21 -18.27
N ALA A 555 40.51 -43.69 -18.66
CA ALA A 555 39.94 -43.43 -19.97
C ALA A 555 39.72 -41.92 -20.17
N ILE A 556 40.06 -41.43 -21.37
CA ILE A 556 39.95 -40.02 -21.75
C ILE A 556 39.12 -39.95 -23.02
N HIS A 557 38.11 -39.11 -23.02
CA HIS A 557 37.24 -38.87 -24.16
C HIS A 557 37.08 -37.38 -24.43
N ASP A 558 36.76 -37.00 -25.66
CA ASP A 558 36.27 -35.65 -25.96
C ASP A 558 34.75 -35.61 -25.76
N ARG A 559 34.28 -34.67 -24.92
CA ARG A 559 32.86 -34.48 -24.63
C ARG A 559 32.04 -34.20 -25.89
N ASN A 560 32.63 -33.55 -26.89
CA ASN A 560 31.95 -33.19 -28.14
C ASN A 560 31.69 -34.44 -29.00
N GLU A 561 32.52 -35.48 -28.86
CA GLU A 561 32.34 -36.75 -29.56
C GLU A 561 31.19 -37.58 -28.95
N TRP A 562 30.89 -37.40 -27.66
CA TRP A 562 29.81 -38.13 -26.99
C TRP A 562 28.44 -37.74 -27.52
N ALA A 563 28.15 -36.45 -27.68
CA ALA A 563 26.88 -36.00 -28.25
C ALA A 563 26.63 -36.61 -29.65
N MET A 564 27.67 -36.63 -30.49
CA MET A 564 27.62 -37.25 -31.82
C MET A 564 27.46 -38.77 -31.76
N ARG A 565 28.24 -39.44 -30.90
CA ARG A 565 28.22 -40.90 -30.74
C ARG A 565 26.88 -41.42 -30.23
N LEU A 566 26.28 -40.68 -29.30
CA LEU A 566 24.97 -40.97 -28.72
C LEU A 566 23.80 -40.52 -29.62
N ARG A 567 24.10 -39.78 -30.70
CA ARG A 567 23.11 -39.19 -31.62
C ARG A 567 22.06 -38.34 -30.87
N LEU A 568 22.50 -37.63 -29.84
CA LEU A 568 21.62 -36.79 -29.03
C LEU A 568 21.09 -35.62 -29.87
N PRO A 569 19.78 -35.37 -29.88
CA PRO A 569 19.26 -34.10 -30.38
C PRO A 569 19.91 -32.92 -29.63
N ALA A 570 20.11 -31.79 -30.32
CA ALA A 570 20.77 -30.62 -29.76
C ALA A 570 20.15 -30.13 -28.44
N ALA A 571 18.83 -30.27 -28.29
CA ALA A 571 18.12 -29.91 -27.07
C ALA A 571 18.59 -30.70 -25.82
N TYR A 572 19.09 -31.93 -25.99
CA TYR A 572 19.47 -32.83 -24.89
C TYR A 572 20.97 -32.90 -24.62
N THR A 573 21.80 -32.12 -25.34
CA THR A 573 23.23 -32.03 -25.03
C THR A 573 23.47 -31.38 -23.67
N ARG A 574 22.58 -30.46 -23.24
CA ARG A 574 22.64 -29.85 -21.91
C ARG A 574 22.36 -30.85 -20.80
N LEU A 575 21.43 -31.79 -20.99
CA LEU A 575 21.22 -32.90 -20.05
C LEU A 575 22.48 -33.78 -19.94
N LEU A 576 23.16 -34.06 -21.06
CA LEU A 576 24.45 -34.76 -21.04
C LEU A 576 25.52 -33.95 -20.29
N ASP A 577 25.65 -32.66 -20.56
CA ASP A 577 26.59 -31.79 -19.85
C ASP A 577 26.28 -31.76 -18.33
N CYS A 578 25.01 -31.73 -17.93
CA CYS A 578 24.60 -31.84 -16.53
C CYS A 578 25.06 -33.17 -15.90
N MET A 579 24.88 -34.30 -16.59
CA MET A 579 25.38 -35.60 -16.11
C MET A 579 26.91 -35.60 -15.94
N ILE A 580 27.64 -34.98 -16.87
CA ILE A 580 29.11 -34.86 -16.81
C ILE A 580 29.54 -33.99 -15.63
N ASP A 581 28.87 -32.86 -15.42
CA ASP A 581 29.12 -31.97 -14.30
C ASP A 581 28.89 -32.68 -12.96
N MET A 582 27.81 -33.47 -12.81
CA MET A 582 27.55 -34.26 -11.61
C MET A 582 28.69 -35.25 -11.32
N LEU A 583 29.16 -35.96 -12.36
CA LEU A 583 30.31 -36.88 -12.24
C LEU A 583 31.59 -36.13 -11.86
N ALA A 584 31.77 -34.89 -12.31
CA ALA A 584 32.94 -34.08 -11.99
C ALA A 584 32.89 -33.53 -10.56
N GLU A 585 31.71 -33.06 -10.12
CA GLU A 585 31.43 -32.62 -8.75
C GLU A 585 31.74 -33.73 -7.74
N ASP A 586 31.37 -34.97 -8.06
CA ASP A 586 31.60 -36.14 -7.21
C ASP A 586 32.96 -36.81 -7.44
N ARG A 587 33.84 -36.15 -8.21
CA ARG A 587 35.22 -36.59 -8.48
C ARG A 587 35.31 -37.98 -9.12
N ILE A 588 34.30 -38.37 -9.89
CA ILE A 588 34.30 -39.57 -10.75
C ILE A 588 35.05 -39.28 -12.06
N VAL A 589 34.93 -38.05 -12.56
CA VAL A 589 35.69 -37.55 -13.70
C VAL A 589 36.45 -36.28 -13.38
N LYS A 590 37.49 -35.99 -14.17
CA LYS A 590 38.19 -34.71 -14.19
C LYS A 590 38.00 -34.06 -15.56
N LEU A 591 37.52 -32.82 -15.55
CA LEU A 591 37.35 -32.00 -16.75
C LEU A 591 38.69 -31.33 -17.13
N MET A 592 39.03 -31.40 -18.42
CA MET A 592 40.25 -30.85 -19.02
C MET A 592 39.89 -30.22 -20.38
N ASP A 593 39.39 -28.99 -20.36
CA ASP A 593 38.79 -28.31 -21.52
C ASP A 593 37.63 -29.13 -22.10
N SER A 594 37.72 -29.58 -23.35
CA SER A 594 36.73 -30.49 -23.97
C SER A 594 36.89 -31.95 -23.52
N ARG A 595 37.98 -32.31 -22.83
CA ARG A 595 38.26 -33.70 -22.48
C ARG A 595 37.74 -34.07 -21.10
N VAL A 596 37.13 -35.24 -21.01
CA VAL A 596 36.66 -35.86 -19.77
C VAL A 596 37.54 -37.07 -19.47
N LYS A 597 38.24 -37.03 -18.33
CA LYS A 597 39.05 -38.16 -17.85
C LYS A 597 38.35 -38.87 -16.70
N PHE A 598 38.07 -40.16 -16.85
CA PHE A 598 37.58 -40.99 -15.73
C PHE A 598 38.71 -41.20 -14.72
N VAL A 599 38.44 -40.89 -13.45
CA VAL A 599 39.37 -41.11 -12.34
C VAL A 599 38.90 -42.21 -11.38
N ALA A 600 37.63 -42.59 -11.51
CA ALA A 600 37.00 -43.71 -10.83
C ALA A 600 36.41 -44.69 -11.89
N ASP A 601 36.11 -45.91 -11.49
CA ASP A 601 35.53 -46.95 -12.36
C ASP A 601 34.38 -47.72 -11.67
N GLU A 602 33.89 -48.77 -12.32
CA GLU A 602 32.77 -49.60 -11.84
C GLU A 602 33.03 -50.28 -10.49
N SER A 603 34.27 -50.43 -10.06
CA SER A 603 34.60 -51.00 -8.74
C SER A 603 34.42 -49.98 -7.62
N THR A 604 34.39 -48.70 -7.96
CA THR A 604 34.33 -47.56 -7.03
C THR A 604 33.00 -46.83 -7.03
N VAL A 605 32.30 -46.78 -8.17
CA VAL A 605 30.95 -46.19 -8.27
C VAL A 605 29.92 -47.25 -7.87
N PRO A 606 29.13 -47.04 -6.79
CA PRO A 606 28.16 -48.04 -6.33
C PRO A 606 27.07 -48.31 -7.38
N ASP A 607 26.54 -49.53 -7.42
CA ASP A 607 25.42 -49.87 -8.31
C ASP A 607 24.18 -49.03 -7.97
N PRO A 608 23.54 -48.38 -8.96
CA PRO A 608 22.39 -47.51 -8.71
C PRO A 608 21.23 -48.27 -8.07
N LYS A 609 21.07 -49.57 -8.35
CA LYS A 609 20.02 -50.39 -7.74
C LYS A 609 20.21 -50.53 -6.23
N VAL A 610 21.45 -50.71 -5.78
CA VAL A 610 21.78 -50.80 -4.35
C VAL A 610 21.53 -49.46 -3.65
N LEU A 611 21.92 -48.35 -4.29
CA LEU A 611 21.66 -47.01 -3.76
C LEU A 611 20.16 -46.68 -3.71
N TYR A 612 19.40 -47.07 -4.75
CA TYR A 612 17.95 -46.92 -4.79
C TYR A 612 17.27 -47.69 -3.67
N GLU A 613 17.60 -48.99 -3.51
CA GLU A 613 17.03 -49.84 -2.46
C GLU A 613 17.35 -49.28 -1.06
N ALA A 614 18.59 -48.86 -0.82
CA ALA A 614 19.01 -48.27 0.45
C ALA A 614 18.32 -46.92 0.72
N CYS A 615 18.13 -46.08 -0.30
CA CYS A 615 17.43 -44.80 -0.17
C CYS A 615 15.94 -45.03 0.11
N LEU A 616 15.30 -45.97 -0.59
CA LEU A 616 13.90 -46.31 -0.37
C LEU A 616 13.65 -46.96 0.99
N GLU A 617 14.59 -47.77 1.48
CA GLU A 617 14.53 -48.36 2.82
C GLU A 617 14.66 -47.29 3.91
N SER A 618 15.53 -46.30 3.70
CA SER A 618 15.77 -45.22 4.67
C SER A 618 14.68 -44.15 4.67
N TYR A 619 14.07 -43.88 3.50
CA TYR A 619 13.04 -42.85 3.33
C TYR A 619 11.86 -43.36 2.46
N PRO A 620 11.08 -44.33 2.97
CA PRO A 620 9.95 -44.91 2.24
C PRO A 620 8.86 -43.88 1.87
N GLU A 621 8.78 -42.76 2.58
CA GLU A 621 7.88 -41.64 2.32
C GLU A 621 8.22 -40.88 1.02
N PHE A 622 9.42 -41.07 0.45
CA PHE A 622 9.82 -40.53 -0.84
C PHE A 622 9.69 -41.54 -2.00
N LYS A 623 8.96 -42.64 -1.79
CA LYS A 623 8.81 -43.72 -2.77
C LYS A 623 8.36 -43.23 -4.14
N GLY A 624 7.38 -42.31 -4.20
CA GLY A 624 6.88 -41.76 -5.45
C GLY A 624 7.99 -41.10 -6.27
N MET A 625 8.72 -40.16 -5.67
CA MET A 625 9.84 -39.44 -6.27
C MET A 625 10.95 -40.39 -6.71
N LEU A 626 11.37 -41.30 -5.82
CA LEU A 626 12.44 -42.26 -6.11
C LEU A 626 12.06 -43.20 -7.26
N SER A 627 10.86 -43.78 -7.24
CA SER A 627 10.41 -44.69 -8.29
C SER A 627 10.16 -43.99 -9.63
N PHE A 628 9.74 -42.72 -9.62
CA PHE A 628 9.57 -41.94 -10.83
C PHE A 628 10.91 -41.55 -11.45
N LEU A 629 11.90 -41.17 -10.63
CA LEU A 629 13.28 -40.96 -11.05
C LEU A 629 13.87 -42.22 -11.70
N ASP A 630 13.79 -43.37 -11.00
CA ASP A 630 14.28 -44.66 -11.52
C ASP A 630 13.59 -45.03 -12.85
N TYR A 631 12.27 -44.86 -12.93
CA TYR A 631 11.51 -45.07 -14.16
C TYR A 631 12.00 -44.16 -15.31
N CYS A 632 12.19 -42.86 -15.06
CA CYS A 632 12.65 -41.91 -16.07
C CYS A 632 14.03 -42.28 -16.60
N VAL A 633 14.98 -42.52 -15.69
CA VAL A 633 16.35 -42.91 -16.04
C VAL A 633 16.38 -44.25 -16.77
N GLY A 634 15.56 -45.21 -16.36
CA GLY A 634 15.41 -46.50 -17.04
C GLY A 634 14.93 -46.40 -18.49
N LYS A 635 14.40 -45.23 -18.91
CA LYS A 635 14.02 -44.93 -20.30
C LYS A 635 15.01 -44.07 -21.06
N TYR A 636 16.07 -43.58 -20.44
CA TYR A 636 17.03 -42.68 -21.09
C TYR A 636 17.62 -43.25 -22.37
N GLN A 637 17.97 -44.54 -22.39
CA GLN A 637 18.56 -45.15 -23.57
C GLN A 637 17.62 -45.05 -24.78
N ASP A 638 16.32 -45.29 -24.59
CA ASP A 638 15.35 -45.22 -25.68
C ASP A 638 14.95 -43.77 -26.00
N ALA A 639 14.81 -42.93 -24.97
CA ALA A 639 14.41 -41.53 -25.11
C ALA A 639 15.51 -40.69 -25.79
N LEU A 640 16.71 -40.69 -25.22
CA LEU A 640 17.80 -39.81 -25.63
C LEU A 640 18.42 -40.24 -26.97
N THR A 641 18.35 -41.53 -27.33
CA THR A 641 18.76 -42.00 -28.68
C THR A 641 17.66 -41.86 -29.74
N GLY A 642 16.50 -41.31 -29.38
CA GLY A 642 15.40 -40.99 -30.29
C GLY A 642 14.50 -42.16 -30.68
N LYS A 643 14.54 -43.30 -29.97
CA LYS A 643 13.60 -44.42 -30.20
C LYS A 643 12.18 -44.09 -29.74
N ILE A 644 12.06 -43.28 -28.68
CA ILE A 644 10.80 -42.71 -28.21
C ILE A 644 10.97 -41.21 -27.99
N PRO A 645 9.92 -40.38 -28.13
CA PRO A 645 9.98 -38.97 -27.76
C PRO A 645 10.27 -38.82 -26.25
N PRO A 646 11.29 -38.06 -25.81
CA PRO A 646 11.64 -37.97 -24.38
C PRO A 646 10.51 -37.48 -23.48
N VAL A 647 9.73 -36.49 -23.93
CA VAL A 647 8.57 -35.98 -23.20
C VAL A 647 7.49 -37.04 -22.95
N SER A 648 7.42 -38.09 -23.78
CA SER A 648 6.45 -39.19 -23.58
C SER A 648 6.80 -40.10 -22.41
N VAL A 649 8.02 -40.01 -21.87
CA VAL A 649 8.40 -40.66 -20.62
C VAL A 649 7.72 -39.95 -19.44
N LEU A 650 7.74 -38.61 -19.42
CA LEU A 650 7.09 -37.79 -18.40
C LEU A 650 5.56 -37.86 -18.49
N PHE A 651 5.04 -37.92 -19.71
CA PHE A 651 3.60 -37.99 -19.99
C PHE A 651 3.24 -39.23 -20.82
N PRO A 652 3.25 -40.43 -20.23
CA PRO A 652 2.92 -41.66 -20.94
C PRO A 652 1.52 -41.57 -21.56
N LYS A 653 1.43 -41.85 -22.86
CA LYS A 653 0.19 -41.71 -23.67
C LYS A 653 -0.42 -40.29 -23.63
N GLY A 654 0.40 -39.27 -23.34
CA GLY A 654 -0.03 -37.88 -23.23
C GLY A 654 -0.79 -37.55 -21.94
N SER A 655 -0.71 -38.39 -20.91
CA SER A 655 -1.36 -38.16 -19.62
C SER A 655 -0.37 -37.78 -18.51
N SER A 656 -0.80 -36.93 -17.58
CA SER A 656 -0.08 -36.57 -16.35
C SER A 656 -0.26 -37.56 -15.21
N ASP A 657 -1.10 -38.60 -15.36
CA ASP A 657 -1.48 -39.50 -14.27
C ASP A 657 -0.29 -40.13 -13.53
N ALA A 658 0.77 -40.48 -14.26
CA ALA A 658 1.97 -41.09 -13.68
C ALA A 658 2.74 -40.11 -12.78
N LEU A 659 2.89 -38.86 -13.23
CA LEU A 659 3.51 -37.77 -12.47
C LEU A 659 2.64 -37.36 -11.26
N GLU A 660 1.32 -37.29 -11.44
CA GLU A 660 0.41 -37.00 -10.35
C GLU A 660 0.42 -38.12 -9.30
N GLN A 661 0.53 -39.38 -9.73
CA GLN A 661 0.66 -40.51 -8.82
C GLN A 661 1.99 -40.47 -8.07
N SER A 662 3.11 -40.16 -8.74
CA SER A 662 4.40 -40.01 -8.04
C SER A 662 4.36 -38.90 -7.01
N ASN A 663 3.69 -37.77 -7.31
CA ASN A 663 3.53 -36.68 -6.36
C ASN A 663 2.66 -37.09 -5.16
N ARG A 664 1.57 -37.85 -5.38
CA ARG A 664 0.74 -38.40 -4.28
C ARG A 664 1.48 -39.40 -3.40
N ASP A 665 2.39 -40.17 -3.99
CA ASP A 665 3.18 -41.20 -3.29
C ASP A 665 4.50 -40.65 -2.72
N THR A 666 4.69 -39.34 -2.72
CA THR A 666 5.83 -38.65 -2.12
C THR A 666 5.33 -37.73 -1.03
N VAL A 667 5.98 -37.74 0.14
CA VAL A 667 5.75 -36.73 1.16
C VAL A 667 5.98 -35.35 0.59
N GLU A 668 5.11 -34.41 0.95
CA GLU A 668 5.29 -33.03 0.58
C GLU A 668 6.56 -32.49 1.25
N HIS A 669 7.45 -31.96 0.43
CA HIS A 669 8.76 -31.45 0.86
C HIS A 669 9.07 -30.08 0.26
N GLY A 670 8.25 -29.64 -0.71
CA GLY A 670 8.41 -28.37 -1.39
C GLY A 670 7.61 -27.26 -0.71
N ARG A 671 8.15 -26.04 -0.69
CA ARG A 671 7.51 -24.87 -0.07
C ARG A 671 6.47 -24.19 -0.98
N GLU A 672 6.12 -24.76 -2.13
CA GLU A 672 5.16 -24.16 -3.06
C GLU A 672 3.77 -23.95 -2.42
N ARG A 673 3.31 -24.89 -1.58
CA ARG A 673 2.01 -24.74 -0.89
C ARG A 673 2.05 -23.67 0.19
N VAL A 674 3.18 -23.51 0.89
CA VAL A 674 3.40 -22.40 1.83
C VAL A 674 3.22 -21.08 1.07
N TYR A 675 3.92 -20.92 -0.04
CA TYR A 675 3.91 -19.67 -0.81
C TYR A 675 2.63 -19.44 -1.60
N ALA A 676 1.95 -20.48 -2.08
CA ALA A 676 0.61 -20.35 -2.61
C ALA A 676 -0.39 -19.87 -1.54
N GLY A 677 -0.22 -20.31 -0.29
CA GLY A 677 -0.95 -19.79 0.87
C GLY A 677 -0.64 -18.32 1.16
N VAL A 678 0.63 -17.91 1.11
CA VAL A 678 1.02 -16.50 1.25
C VAL A 678 0.40 -15.63 0.15
N VAL A 679 0.41 -16.10 -1.10
CA VAL A 679 -0.26 -15.42 -2.23
C VAL A 679 -1.77 -15.32 -1.99
N HIS A 680 -2.40 -16.41 -1.55
CA HIS A 680 -3.83 -16.41 -1.18
C HIS A 680 -4.13 -15.36 -0.10
N ASP A 681 -3.40 -15.37 1.02
CA ASP A 681 -3.69 -14.50 2.16
C ASP A 681 -3.44 -13.02 1.81
N THR A 682 -2.39 -12.77 1.02
CA THR A 682 -2.09 -11.44 0.48
C THR A 682 -3.22 -10.95 -0.42
N LEU A 683 -3.67 -11.76 -1.37
CA LEU A 683 -4.78 -11.40 -2.25
C LEU A 683 -6.11 -11.26 -1.49
N SER A 684 -6.37 -12.09 -0.48
CA SER A 684 -7.56 -11.94 0.37
C SER A 684 -7.57 -10.58 1.05
N LEU A 685 -6.45 -10.20 1.68
CA LEU A 685 -6.31 -8.90 2.33
C LEU A 685 -6.58 -7.75 1.35
N LEU A 686 -6.03 -7.84 0.13
CA LEU A 686 -6.22 -6.84 -0.92
C LEU A 686 -7.66 -6.77 -1.42
N ILE A 687 -8.32 -7.91 -1.62
CA ILE A 687 -9.72 -7.97 -2.05
C ILE A 687 -10.66 -7.45 -0.95
N ASP A 688 -10.42 -7.83 0.30
CA ASP A 688 -11.24 -7.43 1.46
C ASP A 688 -11.15 -5.92 1.70
N ALA A 689 -9.97 -5.34 1.56
CA ALA A 689 -9.75 -3.91 1.69
C ALA A 689 -10.33 -3.11 0.50
N GLY A 690 -10.64 -3.78 -0.62
CA GLY A 690 -11.25 -3.18 -1.81
C GLY A 690 -12.78 -2.98 -1.75
N GLU A 691 -13.42 -3.24 -0.60
CA GLU A 691 -14.85 -3.03 -0.31
C GLU A 691 -15.83 -3.44 -1.44
N GLY A 692 -15.52 -4.52 -2.18
CA GLY A 692 -16.36 -5.05 -3.25
C GLY A 692 -16.07 -4.53 -4.66
N ALA A 693 -14.98 -3.77 -4.85
CA ALA A 693 -14.47 -3.42 -6.18
C ALA A 693 -14.17 -4.68 -7.02
N GLU A 694 -14.36 -4.60 -8.34
CA GLU A 694 -14.01 -5.69 -9.25
C GLU A 694 -12.49 -5.88 -9.35
N ILE A 695 -12.04 -7.11 -9.09
CA ILE A 695 -10.64 -7.53 -9.11
C ILE A 695 -10.43 -8.56 -10.23
N ASN A 696 -9.56 -8.24 -11.17
CA ASN A 696 -9.16 -9.11 -12.27
C ASN A 696 -7.83 -9.80 -11.94
N ILE A 697 -7.84 -11.12 -11.89
CA ILE A 697 -6.65 -11.95 -11.61
C ILE A 697 -6.32 -12.76 -12.87
N LEU A 698 -5.05 -12.74 -13.27
CA LEU A 698 -4.51 -13.59 -14.32
C LEU A 698 -3.51 -14.59 -13.74
N GLU A 699 -3.80 -15.88 -13.85
CA GLU A 699 -2.83 -16.94 -13.62
C GLU A 699 -2.18 -17.35 -14.94
N VAL A 700 -0.86 -17.28 -15.02
CA VAL A 700 -0.06 -17.69 -16.18
C VAL A 700 0.60 -19.03 -15.92
N GLY A 701 0.51 -19.95 -16.90
CA GLY A 701 1.03 -21.31 -16.77
C GLY A 701 0.31 -22.14 -15.71
N GLY A 702 -1.02 -22.08 -15.69
CA GLY A 702 -1.82 -22.75 -14.67
C GLY A 702 -1.66 -24.28 -14.64
N GLY A 703 -1.21 -24.91 -15.73
CA GLY A 703 -0.80 -26.31 -15.77
C GLY A 703 -1.85 -27.27 -15.20
N THR A 704 -1.47 -28.02 -14.16
CA THR A 704 -2.37 -28.96 -13.47
C THR A 704 -3.29 -28.30 -12.44
N GLY A 705 -3.19 -26.98 -12.24
CA GLY A 705 -4.03 -26.15 -11.37
C GLY A 705 -3.62 -26.15 -9.90
N LEU A 706 -2.32 -26.30 -9.59
CA LEU A 706 -1.83 -26.33 -8.21
C LEU A 706 -2.08 -25.00 -7.49
N LEU A 707 -1.66 -23.89 -8.10
CA LEU A 707 -1.91 -22.55 -7.57
C LEU A 707 -3.42 -22.21 -7.65
N THR A 708 -4.07 -22.49 -8.78
CA THR A 708 -5.52 -22.32 -8.96
C THR A 708 -6.35 -22.88 -7.80
N ARG A 709 -6.07 -24.12 -7.36
CA ARG A 709 -6.82 -24.77 -6.26
C ARG A 709 -6.70 -24.02 -4.93
N GLN A 710 -5.55 -23.44 -4.65
CA GLN A 710 -5.36 -22.62 -3.43
C GLN A 710 -6.14 -21.30 -3.52
N LEU A 711 -6.35 -20.78 -4.73
CA LEU A 711 -7.03 -19.51 -4.97
C LEU A 711 -8.53 -19.63 -5.26
N LEU A 712 -9.08 -20.86 -5.36
CA LEU A 712 -10.51 -21.09 -5.57
C LEU A 712 -11.43 -20.36 -4.58
N PRO A 713 -11.12 -20.29 -3.26
CA PRO A 713 -11.93 -19.52 -2.33
C PRO A 713 -12.04 -18.03 -2.69
N LEU A 714 -10.99 -17.45 -3.27
CA LEU A 714 -10.99 -16.07 -3.76
C LEU A 714 -11.74 -15.95 -5.09
N ALA A 715 -11.49 -16.88 -6.01
CA ALA A 715 -12.16 -16.91 -7.31
C ALA A 715 -13.67 -17.15 -7.23
N ALA A 716 -14.17 -17.68 -6.10
CA ALA A 716 -15.59 -17.84 -5.84
C ALA A 716 -16.29 -16.54 -5.38
N ARG A 717 -15.54 -15.47 -5.07
CA ARG A 717 -16.11 -14.19 -4.66
C ARG A 717 -16.73 -13.48 -5.86
N ALA A 718 -17.89 -12.85 -5.67
CA ALA A 718 -18.67 -12.25 -6.75
C ALA A 718 -17.96 -11.09 -7.48
N ASN A 719 -17.04 -10.41 -6.81
CA ASN A 719 -16.26 -9.30 -7.34
C ASN A 719 -14.89 -9.73 -7.90
N VAL A 720 -14.61 -11.04 -8.02
CA VAL A 720 -13.33 -11.54 -8.54
C VAL A 720 -13.53 -12.19 -9.90
N ASN A 721 -12.78 -11.71 -10.88
CA ASN A 721 -12.74 -12.24 -12.24
C ASN A 721 -11.40 -12.94 -12.46
N TYR A 722 -11.41 -14.27 -12.37
CA TYR A 722 -10.19 -15.09 -12.43
C TYR A 722 -9.98 -15.68 -13.82
N TRP A 723 -8.78 -15.49 -14.39
CA TRP A 723 -8.36 -16.04 -15.67
C TRP A 723 -7.28 -17.10 -15.47
N PHE A 724 -7.64 -18.35 -15.76
CA PHE A 724 -6.71 -19.46 -15.88
C PHE A 724 -6.14 -19.49 -17.30
N THR A 725 -4.82 -19.41 -17.43
CA THR A 725 -4.15 -19.47 -18.73
C THR A 725 -2.98 -20.44 -18.76
N ASP A 726 -2.75 -21.03 -19.92
CA ASP A 726 -1.64 -21.95 -20.17
C ASP A 726 -1.30 -21.93 -21.67
N ILE A 727 -0.05 -22.22 -22.04
CA ILE A 727 0.33 -22.36 -23.45
C ILE A 727 -0.25 -23.63 -24.08
N GLY A 728 -0.45 -24.67 -23.28
CA GLY A 728 -0.94 -25.98 -23.69
C GLY A 728 -2.46 -26.10 -23.68
N GLU A 729 -3.06 -26.26 -24.86
CA GLU A 729 -4.50 -26.57 -25.04
C GLU A 729 -4.96 -27.81 -24.24
N TYR A 730 -4.05 -28.76 -23.97
CA TYR A 730 -4.34 -29.91 -23.12
C TYR A 730 -4.73 -29.49 -21.70
N PHE A 731 -3.95 -28.60 -21.08
CA PHE A 731 -4.21 -28.12 -19.72
C PHE A 731 -5.46 -27.27 -19.67
N ILE A 732 -5.68 -26.39 -20.65
CA ILE A 732 -6.94 -25.63 -20.79
C ILE A 732 -8.14 -26.56 -20.90
N GLY A 733 -8.07 -27.60 -21.74
CA GLY A 733 -9.14 -28.58 -21.92
C GLY A 733 -9.44 -29.37 -20.65
N LYS A 734 -8.41 -29.81 -19.92
CA LYS A 734 -8.54 -30.49 -18.63
C LYS A 734 -9.13 -29.58 -17.55
N ALA A 735 -8.66 -28.34 -17.46
CA ALA A 735 -9.14 -27.36 -16.51
C ALA A 735 -10.62 -27.02 -16.72
N ARG A 736 -11.06 -26.85 -17.99
CA ARG A 736 -12.48 -26.65 -18.35
C ARG A 736 -13.39 -27.82 -17.99
N GLN A 737 -12.85 -29.04 -17.93
CA GLN A 737 -13.60 -30.24 -17.53
C GLN A 737 -13.64 -30.43 -16.01
N ASN A 738 -12.82 -29.72 -15.24
CA ASN A 738 -12.83 -29.78 -13.80
C ASN A 738 -14.03 -28.98 -13.25
N PRO A 739 -15.01 -29.62 -12.58
CA PRO A 739 -16.16 -28.91 -12.02
C PRO A 739 -15.78 -27.87 -10.95
N GLU A 740 -14.66 -28.03 -10.26
CA GLU A 740 -14.16 -27.05 -9.28
C GLU A 740 -13.77 -25.72 -9.95
N PHE A 741 -13.45 -25.75 -11.25
CA PHE A 741 -12.96 -24.59 -12.01
C PHE A 741 -14.07 -23.95 -12.85
N ALA A 742 -15.34 -24.34 -12.65
CA ALA A 742 -16.45 -23.92 -13.50
C ALA A 742 -16.71 -22.41 -13.53
N SER A 743 -16.29 -21.67 -12.49
CA SER A 743 -16.42 -20.21 -12.39
C SER A 743 -15.27 -19.43 -13.03
N LEU A 744 -14.22 -20.11 -13.51
CA LEU A 744 -13.02 -19.46 -14.04
C LEU A 744 -13.16 -19.16 -15.54
N ASN A 745 -12.43 -18.14 -15.99
CA ASN A 745 -12.22 -17.89 -17.41
C ASN A 745 -10.99 -18.66 -17.89
N PHE A 746 -11.01 -19.11 -19.15
CA PHE A 746 -9.94 -19.94 -19.71
C PHE A 746 -9.47 -19.41 -21.05
N LYS A 747 -8.16 -19.21 -21.20
CA LYS A 747 -7.56 -18.78 -22.46
C LYS A 747 -6.15 -19.32 -22.62
N THR A 748 -5.73 -19.62 -23.85
CA THR A 748 -4.33 -19.92 -24.11
C THR A 748 -3.49 -18.66 -24.05
N PHE A 749 -2.30 -18.76 -23.46
CA PHE A 749 -1.37 -17.63 -23.35
C PHE A 749 0.09 -18.08 -23.40
N ASP A 750 0.84 -17.51 -24.33
CA ASP A 750 2.28 -17.68 -24.45
C ASP A 750 2.98 -16.44 -23.88
N ILE A 751 3.52 -16.59 -22.67
CA ILE A 751 4.18 -15.50 -21.92
C ILE A 751 5.47 -14.99 -22.56
N THR A 752 5.99 -15.69 -23.58
CA THR A 752 7.20 -15.28 -24.32
C THR A 752 6.91 -14.28 -25.43
N LYS A 753 5.63 -13.99 -25.68
CA LYS A 753 5.16 -13.11 -26.75
C LYS A 753 4.40 -11.92 -26.18
N ASP A 754 4.28 -10.88 -27.00
CA ASP A 754 3.44 -9.72 -26.73
C ASP A 754 2.01 -10.15 -26.32
N PRO A 755 1.52 -9.74 -25.14
CA PRO A 755 0.17 -10.07 -24.71
C PRO A 755 -0.93 -9.40 -25.53
N GLU A 756 -0.71 -8.18 -26.05
CA GLU A 756 -1.72 -7.47 -26.83
C GLU A 756 -2.02 -8.19 -28.14
N ALA A 757 -0.97 -8.66 -28.83
CA ALA A 757 -1.09 -9.50 -30.02
C ALA A 757 -1.86 -10.82 -29.77
N GLN A 758 -1.96 -11.26 -28.50
CA GLN A 758 -2.71 -12.44 -28.09
C GLN A 758 -4.11 -12.10 -27.58
N GLY A 759 -4.55 -10.84 -27.71
CA GLY A 759 -5.87 -10.36 -27.34
C GLY A 759 -6.06 -10.16 -25.84
N PHE A 760 -5.00 -9.87 -25.10
CA PHE A 760 -5.10 -9.31 -23.76
C PHE A 760 -5.05 -7.78 -23.83
N THR A 761 -5.76 -7.11 -22.93
CA THR A 761 -5.75 -5.65 -22.86
C THR A 761 -4.67 -5.22 -21.87
N SER A 762 -3.79 -4.30 -22.25
CA SER A 762 -2.83 -3.74 -21.28
C SER A 762 -3.54 -3.02 -20.15
N GLY A 763 -2.96 -3.09 -18.94
CA GLY A 763 -3.51 -2.44 -17.77
C GLY A 763 -4.81 -3.06 -17.23
N SER A 764 -5.16 -4.28 -17.60
CA SER A 764 -6.47 -4.86 -17.25
C SER A 764 -6.49 -5.74 -16.00
N PHE A 765 -5.33 -6.16 -15.48
CA PHE A 765 -5.24 -7.11 -14.37
C PHE A 765 -4.71 -6.46 -13.10
N ASP A 766 -5.42 -6.65 -11.99
CA ASP A 766 -4.99 -6.20 -10.66
C ASP A 766 -3.92 -7.14 -10.08
N ALA A 767 -3.94 -8.41 -10.48
CA ALA A 767 -2.91 -9.37 -10.14
C ALA A 767 -2.51 -10.26 -11.32
N VAL A 768 -1.20 -10.45 -11.52
CA VAL A 768 -0.63 -11.47 -12.44
C VAL A 768 0.16 -12.47 -11.61
N LEU A 769 -0.23 -13.73 -11.67
CA LEU A 769 0.27 -14.81 -10.82
C LEU A 769 0.90 -15.90 -11.66
N GLY A 770 1.95 -16.55 -11.17
CA GLY A 770 2.56 -17.70 -11.84
C GLY A 770 3.16 -18.67 -10.83
N LEU A 771 3.18 -19.96 -11.18
CA LEU A 771 3.83 -21.01 -10.41
C LEU A 771 4.70 -21.85 -11.35
N ASN A 772 6.02 -21.81 -11.14
CA ASN A 772 7.00 -22.64 -11.83
C ASN A 772 6.83 -22.61 -13.37
N VAL A 773 6.78 -21.41 -13.95
CA VAL A 773 6.46 -21.19 -15.37
C VAL A 773 7.48 -20.31 -16.09
N VAL A 774 7.99 -19.27 -15.43
CA VAL A 774 8.87 -18.28 -16.06
C VAL A 774 10.25 -18.87 -16.35
N HIS A 775 10.74 -19.78 -15.51
CA HIS A 775 12.01 -20.48 -15.77
C HIS A 775 11.99 -21.30 -17.07
N ALA A 776 10.81 -21.73 -17.54
CA ALA A 776 10.64 -22.52 -18.76
C ALA A 776 10.58 -21.66 -20.05
N THR A 777 11.15 -20.45 -20.02
CA THR A 777 11.22 -19.52 -21.14
C THR A 777 12.65 -19.27 -21.62
N LYS A 778 12.79 -18.69 -22.81
CA LYS A 778 14.11 -18.40 -23.42
C LYS A 778 14.87 -17.28 -22.70
N ASP A 779 14.14 -16.28 -22.21
CA ASP A 779 14.67 -15.08 -21.58
C ASP A 779 13.76 -14.70 -20.41
N ILE A 780 14.26 -14.83 -19.19
CA ILE A 780 13.50 -14.52 -17.98
C ILE A 780 13.18 -13.02 -17.92
N GLN A 781 14.14 -12.18 -18.26
CA GLN A 781 13.98 -10.73 -18.22
C GLN A 781 12.90 -10.29 -19.22
N GLY A 782 13.04 -10.70 -20.49
CA GLY A 782 12.03 -10.42 -21.51
C GLY A 782 10.64 -10.98 -21.20
N THR A 783 10.56 -12.13 -20.51
CA THR A 783 9.27 -12.69 -20.07
C THR A 783 8.62 -11.85 -18.98
N VAL A 784 9.39 -11.40 -17.97
CA VAL A 784 8.89 -10.48 -16.95
C VAL A 784 8.44 -9.15 -17.60
N ASP A 785 9.21 -8.65 -18.56
CA ASP A 785 8.86 -7.44 -19.31
C ASP A 785 7.59 -7.60 -20.17
N ASN A 786 7.28 -8.81 -20.66
CA ASN A 786 6.01 -9.09 -21.35
C ASN A 786 4.83 -9.15 -20.38
N LEU A 787 5.02 -9.62 -19.14
CA LEU A 787 3.93 -9.70 -18.16
C LEU A 787 3.60 -8.33 -17.56
N LYS A 788 4.59 -7.45 -17.43
CA LYS A 788 4.44 -6.13 -16.81
C LYS A 788 3.31 -5.27 -17.42
N PRO A 789 3.15 -5.13 -18.76
CA PRO A 789 2.06 -4.35 -19.37
C PRO A 789 0.64 -4.85 -19.09
N LEU A 790 0.47 -6.09 -18.62
CA LEU A 790 -0.85 -6.62 -18.26
C LEU A 790 -1.39 -6.05 -16.95
N LEU A 791 -0.49 -5.60 -16.08
CA LEU A 791 -0.83 -5.05 -14.78
C LEU A 791 -1.49 -3.68 -14.94
N ALA A 792 -2.65 -3.51 -14.32
CA ALA A 792 -3.26 -2.22 -14.06
C ALA A 792 -2.30 -1.34 -13.23
N PRO A 793 -2.42 0.00 -13.28
CA PRO A 793 -1.68 0.87 -12.36
C PRO A 793 -1.83 0.41 -10.91
N GLY A 794 -0.69 0.22 -10.22
CA GLY A 794 -0.65 -0.32 -8.85
C GLY A 794 -0.88 -1.83 -8.73
N GLY A 795 -1.15 -2.54 -9.83
CA GLY A 795 -1.33 -3.99 -9.85
C GLY A 795 -0.08 -4.75 -9.43
N ILE A 796 -0.27 -5.97 -8.92
CA ILE A 796 0.80 -6.77 -8.32
C ILE A 796 1.08 -8.03 -9.15
N MET A 797 2.35 -8.28 -9.42
CA MET A 797 2.83 -9.56 -9.94
C MET A 797 3.39 -10.40 -8.79
N MET A 798 3.01 -11.68 -8.70
CA MET A 798 3.60 -12.64 -7.76
C MET A 798 3.92 -13.96 -8.48
N LEU A 799 5.21 -14.26 -8.60
CA LEU A 799 5.70 -15.48 -9.24
C LEU A 799 6.29 -16.40 -8.17
N ILE A 800 5.75 -17.61 -8.06
CA ILE A 800 6.27 -18.67 -7.20
C ILE A 800 7.20 -19.53 -8.05
N GLU A 801 8.50 -19.53 -7.77
CA GLU A 801 9.50 -20.16 -8.65
C GLU A 801 10.51 -20.98 -7.84
N ALA A 802 10.82 -22.17 -8.32
CA ALA A 802 11.93 -22.95 -7.80
C ALA A 802 13.23 -22.12 -7.86
N CYS A 803 14.07 -22.20 -6.82
CA CYS A 803 15.28 -21.39 -6.71
C CYS A 803 16.54 -22.18 -6.36
N LYS A 804 16.42 -23.48 -6.08
CA LYS A 804 17.55 -24.38 -5.81
C LYS A 804 17.67 -25.43 -6.90
N ARG A 805 18.88 -25.56 -7.47
CA ARG A 805 19.19 -26.65 -8.40
C ARG A 805 19.28 -27.97 -7.63
N GLN A 806 18.55 -28.98 -8.09
CA GLN A 806 18.59 -30.33 -7.55
C GLN A 806 18.85 -31.33 -8.68
N ARG A 807 19.80 -32.25 -8.48
CA ARG A 807 20.24 -33.18 -9.55
C ARG A 807 19.11 -34.07 -10.06
N TRP A 808 18.27 -34.56 -9.15
CA TRP A 808 17.14 -35.42 -9.51
C TRP A 808 16.10 -34.68 -10.37
N VAL A 809 15.90 -33.38 -10.14
CA VAL A 809 15.00 -32.52 -10.95
C VAL A 809 15.53 -32.42 -12.37
N ASP A 810 16.84 -32.13 -12.55
CA ASP A 810 17.48 -32.11 -13.87
C ASP A 810 17.35 -33.47 -14.59
N MET A 811 17.44 -34.58 -13.84
CA MET A 811 17.30 -35.92 -14.40
C MET A 811 15.86 -36.29 -14.79
N VAL A 812 14.85 -35.72 -14.15
CA VAL A 812 13.45 -35.93 -14.55
C VAL A 812 13.07 -34.95 -15.64
N TRP A 813 13.09 -33.65 -15.32
CA TRP A 813 12.60 -32.59 -16.18
C TRP A 813 13.50 -32.28 -17.37
N GLY A 814 14.77 -32.71 -17.34
CA GLY A 814 15.65 -32.64 -18.50
C GLY A 814 15.18 -33.45 -19.71
N LEU A 815 14.17 -34.32 -19.56
CA LEU A 815 13.49 -34.97 -20.68
C LEU A 815 12.49 -34.05 -21.41
N ALA A 816 12.07 -32.95 -20.78
CA ALA A 816 11.27 -31.90 -21.41
C ALA A 816 12.17 -30.94 -22.18
N GLU A 817 11.89 -30.73 -23.47
CA GLU A 817 12.64 -29.75 -24.29
C GLU A 817 12.59 -28.34 -23.68
N GLY A 818 11.44 -27.97 -23.09
CA GLY A 818 11.22 -26.72 -22.37
C GLY A 818 12.22 -26.44 -21.23
N TRP A 819 12.83 -27.47 -20.63
CA TRP A 819 13.82 -27.30 -19.57
C TRP A 819 15.13 -26.67 -20.08
N TRP A 820 15.40 -26.79 -21.38
CA TRP A 820 16.67 -26.40 -22.00
C TRP A 820 16.57 -25.21 -22.95
N VAL A 821 15.42 -24.54 -23.03
CA VAL A 821 15.17 -23.47 -24.01
C VAL A 821 15.86 -22.14 -23.69
N PHE A 822 16.46 -22.00 -22.51
CA PHE A 822 17.08 -20.74 -22.08
C PHE A 822 18.25 -20.30 -22.97
N GLU A 823 18.27 -19.03 -23.35
CA GLU A 823 19.26 -18.38 -24.22
C GLU A 823 19.93 -17.16 -23.57
N ASP A 824 19.42 -16.68 -22.43
CA ASP A 824 19.93 -15.59 -21.59
C ASP A 824 21.15 -16.00 -20.74
N LEU A 825 22.22 -16.43 -21.42
CA LEU A 825 23.43 -17.01 -20.79
C LEU A 825 24.19 -16.07 -19.84
N HIS A 826 23.89 -14.77 -19.86
CA HIS A 826 24.40 -13.80 -18.88
C HIS A 826 23.78 -14.00 -17.49
N LEU A 827 22.58 -14.58 -17.44
CA LEU A 827 21.82 -14.91 -16.24
C LEU A 827 21.88 -16.41 -15.96
N ARG A 828 21.58 -17.24 -16.96
CA ARG A 828 21.44 -18.71 -16.83
C ARG A 828 22.53 -19.44 -17.61
N GLN A 829 23.55 -19.93 -16.90
CA GLN A 829 24.67 -20.63 -17.55
C GLN A 829 24.43 -22.13 -17.73
N LYS A 830 23.85 -22.80 -16.73
CA LYS A 830 23.78 -24.27 -16.66
C LYS A 830 22.38 -24.83 -16.37
N SER A 831 21.50 -24.03 -15.78
CA SER A 831 20.19 -24.46 -15.30
C SER A 831 19.14 -23.43 -15.71
N PRO A 832 17.88 -23.86 -16.00
CA PRO A 832 16.77 -22.92 -16.17
C PRO A 832 16.43 -22.18 -14.86
N ILE A 833 16.81 -22.76 -13.71
CA ILE A 833 16.55 -22.23 -12.37
C ILE A 833 17.62 -21.20 -11.97
N ILE A 834 17.15 -20.09 -11.40
CA ILE A 834 18.00 -19.02 -10.85
C ILE A 834 17.78 -18.87 -9.35
N ASP A 835 18.82 -18.42 -8.64
CA ASP A 835 18.76 -18.23 -7.19
C ASP A 835 17.95 -16.98 -6.78
N PRO A 836 17.61 -16.80 -5.49
CA PRO A 836 16.83 -15.65 -5.04
C PRO A 836 17.46 -14.28 -5.38
N TYR A 837 18.79 -14.16 -5.38
CA TYR A 837 19.48 -12.91 -5.69
C TYR A 837 19.44 -12.58 -7.17
N ALA A 838 19.44 -13.60 -8.03
CA ALA A 838 19.23 -13.43 -9.46
C ALA A 838 17.80 -12.95 -9.77
N TRP A 839 16.79 -13.46 -9.06
CA TRP A 839 15.42 -12.93 -9.13
C TRP A 839 15.33 -11.45 -8.75
N GLU A 840 16.02 -11.03 -7.67
CA GLU A 840 16.06 -9.61 -7.29
C GLU A 840 16.63 -8.72 -8.41
N LYS A 841 17.68 -9.19 -9.10
CA LYS A 841 18.27 -8.46 -10.23
C LYS A 841 17.30 -8.32 -11.41
N VAL A 842 16.54 -9.37 -11.71
CA VAL A 842 15.52 -9.35 -12.76
C VAL A 842 14.43 -8.32 -12.43
N LEU A 843 13.89 -8.36 -11.21
CA LEU A 843 12.85 -7.40 -10.81
C LEU A 843 13.38 -5.95 -10.75
N ALA A 844 14.61 -5.75 -10.29
CA ALA A 844 15.25 -4.44 -10.25
C ALA A 844 15.44 -3.82 -11.65
N ALA A 845 15.73 -4.64 -12.66
CA ALA A 845 15.91 -4.18 -14.04
C ALA A 845 14.58 -3.81 -14.73
N SER A 846 13.44 -4.26 -14.20
CA SER A 846 12.13 -4.17 -14.85
C SER A 846 11.33 -2.91 -14.51
N ASP A 847 11.94 -1.88 -13.90
CA ASP A 847 11.34 -0.57 -13.57
C ASP A 847 9.95 -0.65 -12.90
N PHE A 848 9.80 -1.57 -11.94
CA PHE A 848 8.65 -1.62 -11.05
C PHE A 848 8.69 -0.47 -10.03
N ARG A 849 7.53 -0.13 -9.44
CA ARG A 849 7.47 0.82 -8.31
C ARG A 849 8.24 0.28 -7.11
N GLU A 850 8.06 -1.02 -6.85
CA GLU A 850 8.64 -1.73 -5.73
C GLU A 850 8.64 -3.25 -6.02
N PHE A 851 9.57 -3.98 -5.41
CA PHE A 851 9.63 -5.44 -5.49
C PHE A 851 10.23 -6.05 -4.21
N HIS A 852 9.87 -7.32 -3.94
CA HIS A 852 10.38 -8.12 -2.82
C HIS A 852 10.56 -9.57 -3.27
N VAL A 853 11.61 -10.23 -2.76
CA VAL A 853 11.87 -11.66 -3.00
C VAL A 853 11.91 -12.40 -1.66
N PHE A 854 10.94 -13.31 -1.48
CA PHE A 854 10.81 -14.15 -0.29
C PHE A 854 11.39 -15.53 -0.54
N PRO A 855 12.08 -16.16 0.43
CA PRO A 855 12.31 -15.67 1.79
C PRO A 855 13.34 -14.53 1.79
N GLU A 856 13.19 -13.56 2.70
CA GLU A 856 14.04 -12.37 2.71
C GLU A 856 15.37 -12.57 3.46
N LYS A 857 15.44 -13.51 4.40
CA LYS A 857 16.63 -13.69 5.23
C LYS A 857 17.66 -14.56 4.52
N ASP A 858 18.91 -14.12 4.48
CA ASP A 858 20.01 -14.83 3.81
C ASP A 858 20.14 -16.30 4.24
N ASN A 859 20.02 -16.58 5.55
CA ASN A 859 20.12 -17.94 6.06
C ASN A 859 19.00 -18.87 5.54
N GLN A 860 17.81 -18.32 5.28
CA GLN A 860 16.69 -19.05 4.68
C GLN A 860 16.87 -19.19 3.17
N ARG A 861 17.42 -18.17 2.50
CA ARG A 861 17.67 -18.19 1.04
C ARG A 861 18.61 -19.31 0.60
N PHE A 862 19.58 -19.68 1.43
CA PHE A 862 20.51 -20.78 1.11
C PHE A 862 19.86 -22.17 1.11
N THR A 863 18.80 -22.36 1.90
CA THR A 863 18.07 -23.62 2.02
C THR A 863 16.71 -23.59 1.30
N ALA A 864 16.31 -22.42 0.79
CA ALA A 864 15.09 -22.25 0.04
C ALA A 864 15.13 -23.07 -1.26
N ASP A 865 14.09 -23.86 -1.46
CA ASP A 865 13.78 -24.64 -2.65
C ASP A 865 12.93 -23.82 -3.64
N CYS A 866 12.18 -22.85 -3.13
CA CYS A 866 11.28 -21.97 -3.87
C CYS A 866 11.41 -20.51 -3.37
N VAL A 867 11.00 -19.55 -4.21
CA VAL A 867 10.81 -18.13 -3.85
C VAL A 867 9.42 -17.62 -4.20
N ILE A 868 9.00 -16.50 -3.60
CA ILE A 868 8.04 -15.57 -4.20
C ILE A 868 8.80 -14.36 -4.72
N ALA A 869 8.76 -14.14 -6.02
CA ALA A 869 9.18 -12.90 -6.68
C ALA A 869 7.96 -12.00 -6.84
N ALA A 870 7.80 -11.02 -5.95
CA ALA A 870 6.67 -10.08 -5.91
C ALA A 870 7.08 -8.70 -6.41
N ALA A 871 6.27 -8.07 -7.26
CA ALA A 871 6.54 -6.72 -7.77
C ALA A 871 5.26 -5.93 -7.99
N GLN A 872 5.31 -4.62 -7.80
CA GLN A 872 4.19 -3.72 -7.99
C GLN A 872 4.41 -2.78 -9.17
N TYR A 873 3.43 -2.70 -10.06
CA TYR A 873 3.40 -1.78 -11.18
C TYR A 873 3.15 -0.33 -10.72
N ARG A 874 3.59 0.63 -11.54
CA ARG A 874 3.57 2.06 -11.18
C ARG A 874 2.17 2.65 -11.16
#